data_AF-A0A8H6R688-F1
#
_entry.id   AF-A0A8H6R688-F1
#
_cell.length_a   1.000
_cell.length_b   1.000
_cell.length_c   1.000
_cell.angle_alpha   90.00
_cell.angle_beta   90.00
_cell.angle_gamma   90.00
#
_symmetry.space_group_name_H-M   'P 1'
#
loop_
_entity.id
_entity.type
_entity.pdbx_description
1 polymer ?
#
loop_
_entity_poly.entity_id
_entity_poly.type
_entity_poly.pdbx_seq_one_letter_code
_entity_poly.pdbx_strand_id
1 'polypeptide(L)'
;MGQRHQLFIIAKIGSRYRVLGAVHNQWLYAQFAVRRCRHILELLQTNAAAVRQELQHAAEFDWSAFDKDENKHKLSAFPILASILSVGAAGKERGYSVRIHPLPLSIAPSQCDNNDGFTVFDLSKPDRPRYCFFLQRESEPLHPELPDDEDVVSGESSEEAGRDENVAVTKLKPKPDTALNAAEYLAAYRMSMSDLLDGSSGESLDLWDSKPVIPTAALRSAWPNEPFKILQDDSPHDVALEHLNHQVQSLRENSFAKVLNRAWQSDPNDLSWLDEAQLLPDLHERIINALHDKPDLIFESSGMALFGLATRSHNEIDLSHFRGLTSQMLETLLKQTDPNPERQLHLTLPCMDDLSTEHIVRLLKRHRIDSLHLGYTKGMSEEEAYAVANGQPGLVLTHPGFFREAVAAEKKFDSSMELNPLLDFKPRPRSPLVQVLYAYAGSSSRISHLKDGGVVWSEAIKEVSPYDNHFENTRILPLPIEDAVLPLAELIAILPGALHEMINGRSVLSLIFAPIVAGVAKALTVDRKGHIWPLPAELHASYVQAGRNSHEPLPKAKDIERGSWSLLICVERPPRNCKNQFVDDDSHDHFSTEFEDFRKGKGNRFRYAFVTRDNDEEVVAVDASEFLRQVLARQTPGDRHSLAGDFVQDLVNQIPGKPSATLCSQPEATEVVKAAEIYNGHIDAWIKDMAPHIACIRESDW
;
A
#
# COMPACT_ATOMS: atom_id res chain seq x y z
N MET A 1 26.80 5.20 -3.76
CA MET A 1 25.69 4.51 -3.07
C MET A 1 24.68 5.57 -2.67
N GLY A 2 23.39 5.31 -2.82
CA GLY A 2 22.37 6.32 -2.57
C GLY A 2 22.17 6.67 -1.10
N GLN A 3 21.48 7.78 -0.86
CA GLN A 3 20.98 8.18 0.46
C GLN A 3 20.08 7.10 1.06
N ARG A 4 20.15 6.93 2.38
CA ARG A 4 19.54 5.81 3.10
C ARG A 4 18.79 6.35 4.30
N HIS A 5 17.58 5.85 4.48
CA HIS A 5 16.71 6.21 5.58
C HIS A 5 15.94 4.98 6.03
N GLN A 6 15.77 4.80 7.34
CA GLN A 6 15.00 3.68 7.88
C GLN A 6 13.74 4.16 8.58
N LEU A 7 12.69 3.35 8.46
CA LEU A 7 11.41 3.59 9.08
C LEU A 7 11.12 2.47 10.07
N PHE A 8 10.67 2.83 11.27
CA PHE A 8 10.40 1.91 12.36
C PHE A 8 8.97 2.06 12.85
N ILE A 9 8.33 0.93 13.17
CA ILE A 9 7.11 0.90 13.98
C ILE A 9 7.46 0.35 15.35
N ILE A 10 7.08 1.09 16.39
CA ILE A 10 7.14 0.66 17.78
C ILE A 10 5.74 0.67 18.41
N ALA A 11 5.57 -0.12 19.47
CA ALA A 11 4.40 0.01 20.34
C ALA A 11 4.74 -0.48 21.75
N LYS A 12 3.99 0.01 22.74
CA LYS A 12 4.07 -0.46 24.12
C LYS A 12 3.30 -1.77 24.26
N ILE A 13 4.03 -2.87 24.36
CA ILE A 13 3.49 -4.21 24.56
C ILE A 13 3.74 -4.62 26.02
N GLY A 14 2.66 -4.64 26.82
CA GLY A 14 2.76 -4.80 28.26
C GLY A 14 3.50 -3.61 28.91
N SER A 15 4.62 -3.88 29.56
CA SER A 15 5.41 -2.85 30.27
C SER A 15 6.53 -2.21 29.45
N ARG A 16 6.80 -2.68 28.23
CA ARG A 16 7.96 -2.27 27.43
C ARG A 16 7.57 -1.88 26.00
N TYR A 17 8.27 -0.92 25.41
CA TYR A 17 8.21 -0.68 23.98
C TYR A 17 8.94 -1.79 23.21
N ARG A 18 8.33 -2.24 22.11
CA ARG A 18 8.87 -3.25 21.18
C ARG A 18 8.82 -2.71 19.76
N VAL A 19 9.82 -3.07 18.96
CA VAL A 19 9.81 -2.86 17.50
C VAL A 19 8.92 -3.93 16.88
N LEU A 20 7.94 -3.49 16.09
CA LEU A 20 6.96 -4.36 15.41
C LEU A 20 7.13 -4.37 13.90
N GLY A 21 7.89 -3.42 13.35
CA GLY A 21 8.22 -3.37 11.93
C GLY A 21 9.39 -2.45 11.69
N ALA A 22 10.21 -2.77 10.69
CA ALA A 22 11.29 -1.92 10.25
C ALA A 22 11.49 -2.10 8.75
N VAL A 23 11.71 -1.01 8.02
CA VAL A 23 12.06 -1.05 6.60
C VAL A 23 13.19 -0.06 6.31
N HIS A 24 14.07 -0.44 5.39
CA HIS A 24 15.08 0.41 4.80
C HIS A 24 14.56 0.97 3.49
N ASN A 25 14.78 2.26 3.26
CA ASN A 25 14.35 2.96 2.08
C ASN A 25 15.53 3.75 1.47
N GLN A 26 15.79 3.52 0.19
CA GLN A 26 16.80 4.27 -0.56
C GLN A 26 16.19 5.54 -1.16
N TRP A 27 16.93 6.65 -1.02
CA TRP A 27 16.57 7.99 -1.53
C TRP A 27 15.39 8.65 -0.83
N LEU A 28 15.11 8.27 0.43
CA LEU A 28 14.10 8.91 1.25
C LEU A 28 14.72 9.89 2.24
N TYR A 29 14.74 11.18 1.93
CA TYR A 29 15.33 12.20 2.79
C TYR A 29 14.52 13.50 2.71
N ALA A 30 14.83 14.48 3.56
CA ALA A 30 14.22 15.82 3.53
C ALA A 30 12.69 15.81 3.38
N GLN A 31 12.12 16.56 2.43
CA GLN A 31 10.67 16.65 2.21
C GLN A 31 10.02 15.30 1.89
N PHE A 32 10.76 14.38 1.27
CA PHE A 32 10.24 13.08 0.87
C PHE A 32 9.97 12.19 2.10
N ALA A 33 10.88 12.19 3.06
CA ALA A 33 10.69 11.49 4.33
C ALA A 33 9.45 12.01 5.08
N VAL A 34 9.22 13.33 5.06
CA VAL A 34 8.06 13.95 5.71
C VAL A 34 6.75 13.61 5.01
N ARG A 35 6.71 13.66 3.67
CA ARG A 35 5.55 13.24 2.87
C ARG A 35 5.21 11.77 3.09
N ARG A 36 6.21 10.90 3.12
CA ARG A 36 6.00 9.46 3.39
C ARG A 36 5.57 9.20 4.82
N CYS A 37 6.14 9.91 5.80
CA CYS A 37 5.69 9.83 7.18
C CYS A 37 4.21 10.18 7.32
N ARG A 38 3.75 11.26 6.68
CA ARG A 38 2.33 11.63 6.64
C ARG A 38 1.48 10.51 6.05
N HIS A 39 1.85 10.04 4.87
CA HIS A 39 1.08 9.01 4.17
C HIS A 39 0.99 7.71 4.99
N ILE A 40 2.09 7.29 5.62
CA ILE A 40 2.11 6.13 6.51
C ILE A 40 1.20 6.36 7.73
N LEU A 41 1.22 7.55 8.35
CA LEU A 41 0.30 7.88 9.45
C LEU A 41 -1.17 7.79 9.02
N GLU A 42 -1.51 8.28 7.83
CA GLU A 42 -2.86 8.17 7.27
C GLU A 42 -3.24 6.69 7.07
N LEU A 43 -2.36 5.88 6.48
CA LEU A 43 -2.58 4.44 6.32
C LEU A 43 -2.76 3.74 7.69
N LEU A 44 -1.92 4.05 8.68
CA LEU A 44 -2.03 3.48 10.02
C LEU A 44 -3.37 3.81 10.68
N GLN A 45 -3.86 5.04 10.52
CA GLN A 45 -5.15 5.46 11.06
C GLN A 45 -6.33 4.81 10.35
N THR A 46 -6.34 4.81 9.02
CA THR A 46 -7.39 4.16 8.23
C THR A 46 -7.47 2.66 8.52
N ASN A 47 -6.34 2.04 8.84
CA ASN A 47 -6.24 0.61 9.14
C ASN A 47 -6.15 0.31 10.64
N ALA A 48 -6.60 1.23 11.51
CA ALA A 48 -6.47 1.09 12.97
C ALA A 48 -7.04 -0.23 13.51
N ALA A 49 -8.12 -0.76 12.93
CA ALA A 49 -8.70 -2.04 13.32
C ALA A 49 -7.79 -3.24 13.03
N ALA A 50 -7.18 -3.28 11.86
CA ALA A 50 -6.19 -4.31 11.51
C ALA A 50 -4.90 -4.16 12.34
N VAL A 51 -4.47 -2.92 12.60
CA VAL A 51 -3.35 -2.62 13.51
C VAL A 51 -3.65 -3.13 14.92
N ARG A 52 -4.86 -2.91 15.45
CA ARG A 52 -5.28 -3.42 16.77
C ARG A 52 -5.17 -4.94 16.84
N GLN A 53 -5.57 -5.66 15.80
CA GLN A 53 -5.41 -7.13 15.74
C GLN A 53 -3.93 -7.55 15.84
N GLU A 54 -3.02 -6.88 15.13
CA GLU A 54 -1.59 -7.21 15.23
C GLU A 54 -0.99 -6.85 16.58
N LEU A 55 -1.46 -5.79 17.26
CA LEU A 55 -1.02 -5.47 18.62
C LEU A 55 -1.52 -6.50 19.65
N GLN A 56 -2.73 -7.03 19.46
CA GLN A 56 -3.22 -8.15 20.28
C GLN A 56 -2.34 -9.38 20.08
N HIS A 57 -2.01 -9.71 18.82
CA HIS A 57 -1.07 -10.78 18.52
C HIS A 57 0.30 -10.52 19.16
N ALA A 58 0.83 -9.30 19.06
CA ALA A 58 2.10 -8.90 19.66
C ALA A 58 2.09 -9.07 21.19
N ALA A 59 0.96 -8.84 21.86
CA ALA A 59 0.84 -9.04 23.30
C ALA A 59 0.82 -10.52 23.73
N GLU A 60 0.52 -11.45 22.83
CA GLU A 60 0.62 -12.91 23.03
C GLU A 60 1.91 -13.51 22.46
N PHE A 61 2.67 -12.74 21.70
CA PHE A 61 3.87 -13.20 21.02
C PHE A 61 4.97 -13.58 22.04
N ASP A 62 5.65 -14.70 21.81
CA ASP A 62 6.76 -15.14 22.68
C ASP A 62 8.04 -14.33 22.39
N TRP A 63 8.07 -13.12 22.94
CA TRP A 63 9.22 -12.22 22.89
C TRP A 63 10.47 -12.83 23.54
N SER A 64 10.32 -13.76 24.48
CA SER A 64 11.44 -14.35 25.21
C SER A 64 12.20 -15.36 24.35
N ALA A 65 11.49 -16.14 23.53
CA ALA A 65 12.10 -16.99 22.52
C ALA A 65 12.66 -16.17 21.36
N PHE A 66 11.98 -15.09 20.96
CA PHE A 66 12.45 -14.18 19.93
C PHE A 66 13.80 -13.56 20.27
N ASP A 67 13.96 -13.03 21.49
CA ASP A 67 15.20 -12.39 21.95
C ASP A 67 16.40 -13.38 22.04
N LYS A 68 16.17 -14.69 21.98
CA LYS A 68 17.22 -15.74 22.07
C LYS A 68 17.64 -16.33 20.71
N ASP A 69 16.83 -16.17 19.67
CA ASP A 69 17.04 -16.82 18.37
C ASP A 69 17.64 -15.82 17.36
N GLU A 70 18.96 -15.61 17.46
CA GLU A 70 19.70 -14.72 16.54
C GLU A 70 19.56 -15.14 15.06
N ASN A 71 19.29 -16.41 14.78
CA ASN A 71 19.20 -16.93 13.41
C ASN A 71 17.80 -16.82 12.79
N LYS A 72 16.78 -16.39 13.56
CA LYS A 72 15.40 -16.23 13.07
C LYS A 72 14.90 -14.80 13.24
N HIS A 73 15.53 -13.86 12.55
CA HIS A 73 14.95 -12.55 12.27
C HIS A 73 13.65 -12.71 11.44
N LYS A 74 12.53 -12.96 12.13
CA LYS A 74 11.19 -13.16 11.57
C LYS A 74 10.61 -11.81 11.14
N LEU A 75 11.01 -11.34 9.95
CA LEU A 75 10.42 -10.18 9.25
C LEU A 75 8.89 -10.28 9.11
N SER A 76 8.32 -11.47 9.27
CA SER A 76 6.92 -11.79 8.98
C SER A 76 6.02 -11.98 10.21
N ALA A 77 6.46 -11.53 11.41
CA ALA A 77 5.65 -11.68 12.63
C ALA A 77 4.39 -10.78 12.61
N PHE A 78 4.50 -9.61 11.99
CA PHE A 78 3.47 -8.57 11.91
C PHE A 78 3.28 -8.13 10.45
N PRO A 79 2.74 -9.03 9.60
CA PRO A 79 2.72 -8.82 8.16
C PRO A 79 1.85 -7.64 7.68
N ILE A 80 0.81 -7.25 8.42
CA ILE A 80 0.00 -6.06 8.09
C ILE A 80 0.81 -4.80 8.34
N LEU A 81 1.47 -4.67 9.49
CA LEU A 81 2.35 -3.53 9.79
C LEU A 81 3.53 -3.45 8.82
N ALA A 82 4.11 -4.60 8.45
CA ALA A 82 5.14 -4.66 7.41
C ALA A 82 4.61 -4.18 6.05
N SER A 83 3.41 -4.60 5.67
CA SER A 83 2.76 -4.16 4.42
C SER A 83 2.50 -2.66 4.42
N ILE A 84 1.95 -2.10 5.52
CA ILE A 84 1.72 -0.65 5.66
C ILE A 84 3.04 0.12 5.49
N LEU A 85 4.14 -0.33 6.11
CA LEU A 85 5.45 0.31 5.95
C LEU A 85 5.96 0.21 4.51
N SER A 86 5.93 -0.98 3.92
CA SER A 86 6.45 -1.21 2.57
C SER A 86 5.65 -0.47 1.50
N VAL A 87 4.34 -0.36 1.66
CA VAL A 87 3.45 0.37 0.75
C VAL A 87 3.56 1.87 0.99
N GLY A 88 3.45 2.32 2.25
CA GLY A 88 3.45 3.75 2.56
C GLY A 88 4.82 4.42 2.33
N ALA A 89 5.91 3.68 2.54
CA ALA A 89 7.25 4.16 2.22
C ALA A 89 7.55 4.06 0.71
N ALA A 90 6.75 3.30 -0.04
CA ALA A 90 6.83 3.31 -1.48
C ALA A 90 6.09 4.51 -2.02
N GLY A 91 6.83 5.37 -2.69
CA GLY A 91 6.21 5.99 -3.82
C GLY A 91 7.20 6.76 -4.64
N LYS A 92 6.62 7.40 -5.63
CA LYS A 92 7.36 7.96 -6.74
C LYS A 92 7.49 9.45 -6.51
N GLU A 93 8.55 9.80 -5.82
CA GLU A 93 9.12 11.15 -5.94
C GLU A 93 9.72 11.24 -7.34
N ARG A 94 9.60 12.40 -8.02
CA ARG A 94 9.94 12.53 -9.45
C ARG A 94 11.35 12.01 -9.75
N GLY A 95 11.44 10.87 -10.46
CA GLY A 95 12.68 10.42 -11.11
C GLY A 95 13.40 9.24 -10.48
N TYR A 96 12.96 8.71 -9.33
CA TYR A 96 13.65 7.59 -8.69
C TYR A 96 12.70 6.47 -8.29
N SER A 97 13.16 5.23 -8.50
CA SER A 97 12.52 4.07 -7.91
C SER A 97 13.05 3.87 -6.50
N VAL A 98 12.12 3.89 -5.55
CA VAL A 98 12.42 3.61 -4.17
C VAL A 98 12.50 2.09 -3.98
N ARG A 99 13.70 1.59 -3.68
CA ARG A 99 13.89 0.23 -3.18
C ARG A 99 13.61 0.22 -1.68
N ILE A 100 12.77 -0.70 -1.28
CA ILE A 100 12.41 -0.90 0.12
C ILE A 100 12.87 -2.29 0.50
N HIS A 101 13.53 -2.42 1.65
CA HIS A 101 13.99 -3.68 2.16
C HIS A 101 13.49 -3.85 3.59
N PRO A 102 12.69 -4.88 3.91
CA PRO A 102 12.28 -5.15 5.28
C PRO A 102 13.51 -5.48 6.14
N LEU A 103 13.55 -4.90 7.34
CA LEU A 103 14.65 -5.07 8.27
C LEU A 103 14.23 -5.95 9.46
N PRO A 104 15.16 -6.72 10.06
CA PRO A 104 14.90 -7.52 11.25
C PRO A 104 14.23 -6.71 12.37
N LEU A 105 13.25 -7.30 13.07
CA LEU A 105 12.62 -6.64 14.23
C LEU A 105 13.60 -6.39 15.39
N SER A 106 14.72 -7.12 15.42
CA SER A 106 15.79 -6.93 16.40
C SER A 106 16.80 -5.85 15.99
N ILE A 107 16.67 -5.26 14.79
CA ILE A 107 17.63 -4.27 14.32
C ILE A 107 17.57 -3.02 15.20
N ALA A 108 18.73 -2.57 15.64
CA ALA A 108 18.88 -1.32 16.36
C ALA A 108 19.30 -0.20 15.38
N PRO A 109 18.95 1.07 15.64
CA PRO A 109 19.39 2.20 14.83
C PRO A 109 20.89 2.23 14.57
N SER A 110 21.73 1.90 15.56
CA SER A 110 23.19 1.83 15.42
C SER A 110 23.70 0.73 14.47
N GLN A 111 22.85 -0.24 14.12
CA GLN A 111 23.16 -1.32 13.20
C GLN A 111 22.70 -1.03 11.76
N CYS A 112 21.96 0.07 11.57
CA CYS A 112 21.49 0.49 10.27
C CYS A 112 22.56 1.33 9.59
N ASP A 113 22.79 1.04 8.31
CA ASP A 113 23.57 1.93 7.44
C ASP A 113 22.66 3.11 7.04
N ASN A 114 22.86 4.24 7.71
CA ASN A 114 21.95 5.37 7.67
C ASN A 114 22.67 6.72 7.57
N ASN A 115 22.29 7.53 6.60
CA ASN A 115 22.90 8.84 6.39
C ASN A 115 21.89 9.98 6.58
N ASP A 116 20.58 9.71 6.46
CA ASP A 116 19.54 10.74 6.35
C ASP A 116 18.54 10.73 7.51
N GLY A 117 18.82 9.96 8.56
CA GLY A 117 17.97 9.87 9.75
C GLY A 117 16.94 8.75 9.70
N PHE A 118 16.04 8.79 10.67
CA PHE A 118 15.08 7.73 10.92
C PHE A 118 13.69 8.34 11.07
N THR A 119 12.67 7.63 10.61
CA THR A 119 11.26 7.89 10.92
C THR A 119 10.75 6.81 11.86
N VAL A 120 10.12 7.19 12.97
CA VAL A 120 9.56 6.23 13.94
C VAL A 120 8.08 6.52 14.13
N PHE A 121 7.27 5.46 14.12
CA PHE A 121 5.84 5.49 14.41
C PHE A 121 5.55 4.74 15.71
N ASP A 122 4.74 5.31 16.59
CA ASP A 122 4.28 4.65 17.81
C ASP A 122 2.79 4.35 17.73
N LEU A 123 2.46 3.05 17.79
CA LEU A 123 1.11 2.52 17.64
C LEU A 123 0.51 2.04 18.97
N SER A 124 1.06 2.45 20.11
CA SER A 124 0.48 2.12 21.42
C SER A 124 -1.01 2.51 21.54
N LYS A 125 -1.45 3.51 20.75
CA LYS A 125 -2.86 3.89 20.55
C LYS A 125 -3.15 3.94 19.03
N PRO A 126 -3.65 2.86 18.40
CA PRO A 126 -3.80 2.76 16.93
C PRO A 126 -4.65 3.85 16.29
N ASP A 127 -5.67 4.34 16.98
CA ASP A 127 -6.55 5.40 16.46
C ASP A 127 -5.87 6.79 16.49
N ARG A 128 -4.80 6.92 17.27
CA ARG A 128 -4.00 8.15 17.41
C ARG A 128 -2.50 7.85 17.33
N PRO A 129 -2.01 7.35 16.20
CA PRO A 129 -0.60 7.02 16.04
C PRO A 129 0.24 8.28 16.17
N ARG A 130 1.43 8.10 16.74
CA ARG A 130 2.40 9.17 16.98
C ARG A 130 3.58 8.96 16.04
N TYR A 131 4.35 10.02 15.82
CA TYR A 131 5.55 9.94 15.01
C TYR A 131 6.71 10.73 15.61
N CYS A 132 7.92 10.45 15.18
CA CYS A 132 9.01 11.40 15.25
C CYS A 132 10.04 11.08 14.17
N PHE A 133 10.90 12.05 13.89
CA PHE A 133 12.16 11.82 13.22
C PHE A 133 13.29 11.81 14.25
N PHE A 134 14.42 11.19 13.95
CA PHE A 134 15.66 11.50 14.67
C PHE A 134 16.87 11.33 13.76
N LEU A 135 17.92 12.09 14.07
CA LEU A 135 19.21 12.07 13.38
C LEU A 135 20.25 11.47 14.31
N GLN A 136 21.07 10.56 13.80
CA GLN A 136 22.26 10.10 14.50
C GLN A 136 23.36 11.18 14.42
N ARG A 137 24.36 11.07 15.29
CA ARG A 137 25.50 11.98 15.27
C ARG A 137 26.29 11.90 13.96
N GLU A 138 26.32 10.71 13.38
CA GLU A 138 26.98 10.38 12.11
C GLU A 138 26.11 10.74 10.90
N SER A 139 24.83 11.07 11.09
CA SER A 139 23.99 11.55 10.00
C SER A 139 24.53 12.91 9.55
N GLU A 140 24.91 12.98 8.28
CA GLU A 140 25.28 14.22 7.60
C GLU A 140 24.16 14.52 6.59
N PRO A 141 23.08 15.22 7.00
CA PRO A 141 22.02 15.59 6.08
C PRO A 141 22.66 16.29 4.89
N LEU A 142 22.55 15.71 3.70
CA LEU A 142 23.11 16.34 2.50
C LEU A 142 22.54 17.74 2.44
N HIS A 143 23.45 18.71 2.39
CA HIS A 143 23.04 20.03 1.96
C HIS A 143 22.58 19.84 0.52
N PRO A 144 21.34 20.25 0.16
CA PRO A 144 20.93 20.25 -1.23
C PRO A 144 22.06 20.96 -1.96
N GLU A 145 22.73 20.23 -2.87
CA GLU A 145 23.78 20.78 -3.71
C GLU A 145 23.13 22.02 -4.32
N LEU A 146 23.53 23.20 -3.84
CA LEU A 146 23.19 24.42 -4.56
C LEU A 146 23.77 24.13 -5.93
N PRO A 147 22.96 24.18 -7.01
CA PRO A 147 23.48 23.95 -8.34
C PRO A 147 24.77 24.76 -8.45
N ASP A 148 25.86 24.10 -8.85
CA ASP A 148 27.17 24.70 -9.02
C ASP A 148 27.07 25.74 -10.15
N ASP A 149 26.36 26.84 -9.91
CA ASP A 149 26.33 28.05 -10.71
C ASP A 149 27.65 28.82 -10.45
N GLU A 150 28.79 28.10 -10.50
CA GLU A 150 30.13 28.69 -10.51
C GLU A 150 30.41 29.49 -11.80
N ASP A 151 29.45 29.55 -12.74
CA ASP A 151 29.49 30.43 -13.91
C ASP A 151 28.83 31.80 -13.69
N VAL A 152 28.43 32.17 -12.45
CA VAL A 152 28.19 33.59 -12.14
C VAL A 152 29.55 34.29 -12.03
N VAL A 153 30.07 34.65 -13.20
CA VAL A 153 31.20 35.53 -13.43
C VAL A 153 31.27 36.58 -12.34
N SER A 154 32.36 36.56 -11.58
CA SER A 154 32.77 37.55 -10.60
C SER A 154 32.82 38.93 -11.26
N GLY A 155 31.67 39.59 -11.35
CA GLY A 155 31.54 41.00 -11.66
C GLY A 155 31.93 41.79 -10.42
N GLU A 156 33.21 42.10 -10.30
CA GLU A 156 33.71 43.14 -9.41
C GLU A 156 33.00 44.46 -9.72
N SER A 157 31.95 44.83 -8.98
CA SER A 157 31.60 46.24 -8.82
C SER A 157 30.60 46.51 -7.70
N SER A 158 30.95 47.57 -6.96
CA SER A 158 30.18 48.40 -6.02
C SER A 158 29.90 47.84 -4.63
N GLU A 159 30.83 48.20 -3.74
CA GLU A 159 30.61 48.60 -2.36
C GLU A 159 29.38 49.52 -2.20
N GLU A 160 28.79 49.47 -0.99
CA GLU A 160 27.83 50.42 -0.41
C GLU A 160 26.33 50.25 -0.74
N ALA A 161 25.61 49.58 0.17
CA ALA A 161 24.64 50.25 1.07
C ALA A 161 23.90 49.22 1.94
N GLY A 162 24.00 49.40 3.25
CA GLY A 162 23.47 48.49 4.26
C GLY A 162 21.97 48.23 4.17
N ARG A 163 21.62 46.94 4.20
CA ARG A 163 20.30 46.46 4.64
C ARG A 163 20.48 45.43 5.73
N ASP A 164 19.84 45.71 6.85
CA ASP A 164 19.66 44.87 8.02
C ASP A 164 18.93 43.54 7.70
N GLU A 165 19.59 42.62 6.99
CA GLU A 165 19.14 41.23 6.85
C GLU A 165 19.84 40.29 7.86
N ASN A 166 20.41 40.85 8.92
CA ASN A 166 20.78 40.14 10.14
C ASN A 166 19.57 39.85 11.05
N VAL A 167 18.39 39.57 10.46
CA VAL A 167 17.33 38.90 11.22
C VAL A 167 17.87 37.51 11.49
N ALA A 168 18.47 37.37 12.68
CA ALA A 168 19.02 36.18 13.24
C ALA A 168 17.92 35.10 13.34
N VAL A 169 17.68 34.43 12.22
CA VAL A 169 17.31 33.02 12.26
C VAL A 169 18.55 32.34 12.80
N THR A 170 18.72 32.35 14.13
CA THR A 170 19.57 31.40 14.83
C THR A 170 19.08 30.04 14.39
N LYS A 171 19.67 29.52 13.31
CA LYS A 171 19.38 28.22 12.73
C LYS A 171 19.57 27.23 13.86
N LEU A 172 18.46 26.81 14.46
CA LEU A 172 18.42 25.76 15.46
C LEU A 172 18.99 24.54 14.77
N LYS A 173 20.28 24.27 15.00
CA LYS A 173 20.87 23.02 14.57
C LYS A 173 20.14 21.93 15.34
N PRO A 174 19.45 21.00 14.66
CA PRO A 174 18.76 19.93 15.34
C PRO A 174 19.76 19.17 16.21
N LYS A 175 19.33 18.82 17.42
CA LYS A 175 20.16 18.07 18.35
C LYS A 175 20.16 16.61 17.89
N PRO A 176 21.33 15.99 17.65
CA PRO A 176 21.36 14.57 17.34
C PRO A 176 20.91 13.75 18.55
N ASP A 177 20.33 12.59 18.27
CA ASP A 177 19.81 11.62 19.23
C ASP A 177 18.62 12.12 20.09
N THR A 178 17.85 13.08 19.57
CA THR A 178 16.57 13.53 20.15
C THR A 178 15.43 13.31 19.17
N ALA A 179 14.23 13.05 19.67
CA ALA A 179 13.03 13.06 18.84
C ALA A 179 12.81 14.46 18.25
N LEU A 180 12.52 14.52 16.95
CA LEU A 180 12.25 15.72 16.18
C LEU A 180 10.85 15.64 15.60
N ASN A 181 10.13 16.75 15.56
CA ASN A 181 8.93 16.87 14.74
C ASN A 181 9.29 17.10 13.26
N ALA A 182 8.28 17.14 12.38
CA ALA A 182 8.51 17.33 10.94
C ALA A 182 9.24 18.64 10.61
N ALA A 183 8.89 19.75 11.27
CA ALA A 183 9.51 21.06 11.03
C ALA A 183 10.98 21.09 11.47
N GLU A 184 11.29 20.53 12.63
CA GLU A 184 12.65 20.41 13.16
C GLU A 184 13.52 19.51 12.27
N TYR A 185 12.94 18.41 11.76
CA TYR A 185 13.62 17.54 10.81
C TYR A 185 13.92 18.25 9.48
N LEU A 186 12.96 18.97 8.89
CA LEU A 186 13.19 19.75 7.68
C LEU A 186 14.22 20.88 7.88
N ALA A 187 14.24 21.51 9.05
CA ALA A 187 15.23 22.51 9.39
C ALA A 187 16.67 21.95 9.32
N ALA A 188 16.86 20.65 9.56
CA ALA A 188 18.15 19.97 9.35
C ALA A 188 18.64 20.07 7.90
N TYR A 189 17.71 20.05 6.95
CA TYR A 189 17.94 20.14 5.51
C TYR A 189 17.82 21.57 4.97
N ARG A 190 17.72 22.58 5.86
CA ARG A 190 17.46 23.99 5.51
C ARG A 190 16.16 24.19 4.74
N MET A 191 15.18 23.33 5.00
CA MET A 191 13.84 23.40 4.43
C MET A 191 12.83 23.83 5.49
N SER A 192 11.68 24.32 5.02
CA SER A 192 10.54 24.73 5.81
C SER A 192 9.33 23.84 5.50
N MET A 193 8.34 23.84 6.39
CA MET A 193 7.06 23.16 6.13
C MET A 193 6.35 23.70 4.88
N SER A 194 6.58 24.98 4.53
CA SER A 194 6.03 25.59 3.32
C SER A 194 6.57 24.95 2.04
N ASP A 195 7.80 24.41 2.06
CA ASP A 195 8.41 23.72 0.92
C ASP A 195 7.75 22.36 0.64
N LEU A 196 6.94 21.83 1.57
CA LEU A 196 6.14 20.62 1.33
C LEU A 196 4.96 20.89 0.40
N LEU A 197 4.44 22.12 0.40
CA LEU A 197 3.27 22.54 -0.37
C LEU A 197 3.66 22.75 -1.83
N ASP A 198 3.84 21.65 -2.57
CA ASP A 198 3.81 21.73 -4.03
C ASP A 198 2.41 22.27 -4.38
N GLY A 199 2.34 23.47 -4.97
CA GLY A 199 1.11 24.26 -5.16
C GLY A 199 -0.04 23.60 -5.94
N SER A 200 0.06 22.31 -6.25
CA SER A 200 -0.99 21.47 -6.83
C SER A 200 -1.87 20.74 -5.82
N SER A 201 -1.41 20.51 -4.59
CA SER A 201 -2.17 19.77 -3.58
C SER A 201 -2.59 20.72 -2.47
N GLY A 202 -3.89 20.95 -2.31
CA GLY A 202 -4.48 21.79 -1.24
C GLY A 202 -4.31 21.21 0.17
N GLU A 203 -3.12 20.73 0.48
CA GLU A 203 -2.76 20.09 1.74
C GLU A 203 -2.66 21.14 2.84
N SER A 204 -3.45 20.97 3.92
CA SER A 204 -3.36 21.84 5.09
C SER A 204 -2.17 21.48 5.97
N LEU A 205 -1.40 22.49 6.39
CA LEU A 205 -0.33 22.37 7.39
C LEU A 205 -0.86 21.99 8.77
N ASP A 206 -2.15 22.25 9.05
CA ASP A 206 -2.81 21.96 10.34
C ASP A 206 -2.74 20.48 10.73
N LEU A 207 -2.50 19.59 9.76
CA LEU A 207 -2.39 18.17 10.01
C LEU A 207 -1.26 17.87 11.00
N TRP A 208 -0.09 18.49 10.85
CA TRP A 208 1.08 18.20 11.66
C TRP A 208 0.95 18.70 13.10
N ASP A 209 0.26 19.82 13.30
CA ASP A 209 0.00 20.38 14.64
C ASP A 209 -0.90 19.46 15.48
N SER A 210 -1.74 18.65 14.81
CA SER A 210 -2.61 17.68 15.47
C SER A 210 -1.92 16.35 15.79
N LYS A 211 -0.78 16.04 15.16
CA LYS A 211 -0.11 14.74 15.32
C LYS A 211 0.87 14.79 16.50
N PRO A 212 0.64 14.01 17.56
CA PRO A 212 1.54 13.97 18.71
C PRO A 212 2.92 13.42 18.31
N VAL A 213 3.97 14.06 18.83
CA VAL A 213 5.36 13.62 18.66
C VAL A 213 5.68 12.54 19.70
N ILE A 214 6.47 11.53 19.31
CA ILE A 214 6.98 10.51 20.23
C ILE A 214 8.03 11.14 21.15
N PRO A 215 7.91 11.04 22.49
CA PRO A 215 8.93 11.56 23.40
C PRO A 215 10.21 10.72 23.32
N THR A 216 11.38 11.35 23.49
CA THR A 216 12.68 10.64 23.41
C THR A 216 12.79 9.50 24.43
N ALA A 217 12.09 9.60 25.57
CA ALA A 217 12.01 8.53 26.57
C ALA A 217 11.37 7.23 26.03
N ALA A 218 10.41 7.32 25.11
CA ALA A 218 9.82 6.15 24.46
C ALA A 218 10.81 5.48 23.50
N LEU A 219 11.59 6.28 22.74
CA LEU A 219 12.68 5.77 21.89
C LEU A 219 13.73 5.03 22.72
N ARG A 220 14.15 5.61 23.85
CA ARG A 220 15.07 4.95 24.80
C ARG A 220 14.48 3.68 25.40
N SER A 221 13.17 3.60 25.60
CA SER A 221 12.52 2.37 26.06
C SER A 221 12.54 1.26 24.99
N ALA A 222 12.33 1.63 23.72
CA ALA A 222 12.40 0.73 22.58
C ALA A 222 13.83 0.21 22.36
N TRP A 223 14.82 1.11 22.39
CA TRP A 223 16.23 0.78 22.23
C TRP A 223 17.08 1.32 23.40
N PRO A 224 17.19 0.57 24.51
CA PRO A 224 17.85 1.04 25.73
C PRO A 224 19.37 1.22 25.62
N ASN A 225 19.99 0.64 24.59
CA ASN A 225 21.44 0.73 24.35
C ASN A 225 21.81 1.86 23.38
N GLU A 226 20.83 2.54 22.80
CA GLU A 226 21.07 3.67 21.88
C GLU A 226 21.31 4.97 22.67
N PRO A 227 22.14 5.90 22.15
CA PRO A 227 22.63 7.07 22.89
C PRO A 227 21.62 8.23 22.95
N PHE A 228 20.33 7.95 23.09
CA PHE A 228 19.27 8.97 23.10
C PHE A 228 19.44 9.96 24.26
N LYS A 229 19.34 11.26 23.96
CA LYS A 229 19.48 12.34 24.94
C LYS A 229 18.10 12.84 25.37
N ILE A 230 17.71 12.55 26.60
CA ILE A 230 16.46 13.07 27.17
C ILE A 230 16.67 14.55 27.49
N LEU A 231 15.92 15.44 26.82
CA LEU A 231 15.89 16.86 27.15
C LEU A 231 15.09 17.07 28.44
N GLN A 232 15.39 18.11 29.22
CA GLN A 232 14.64 18.39 30.47
C GLN A 232 13.14 18.62 30.22
N ASP A 233 12.78 19.15 29.05
CA ASP A 233 11.40 19.37 28.62
C ASP A 233 10.73 18.11 28.04
N ASP A 234 11.49 17.04 27.81
CA ASP A 234 11.03 15.72 27.35
C ASP A 234 10.47 14.87 28.51
N SER A 235 10.21 15.51 29.65
CA SER A 235 9.41 14.94 30.74
C SER A 235 8.15 14.31 30.15
N PRO A 236 7.75 13.10 30.57
CA PRO A 236 6.56 12.40 30.04
C PRO A 236 5.29 13.16 30.41
N HIS A 237 5.06 14.28 29.73
CA HIS A 237 3.89 15.12 29.84
C HIS A 237 2.63 14.37 29.38
N ASP A 238 2.77 13.20 28.73
CA ASP A 238 1.65 12.28 28.48
C ASP A 238 0.96 11.81 29.77
N VAL A 239 1.70 11.59 30.88
CA VAL A 239 1.08 11.20 32.15
C VAL A 239 0.38 12.41 32.80
N ALA A 240 0.87 13.62 32.54
CA ALA A 240 0.34 14.86 33.09
C ALA A 240 -0.84 15.44 32.27
N LEU A 241 -0.87 15.24 30.95
CA LEU A 241 -1.98 15.65 30.08
C LEU A 241 -3.25 14.80 30.31
N GLU A 242 -3.10 13.52 30.66
CA GLU A 242 -4.23 12.71 31.14
C GLU A 242 -4.78 13.24 32.49
N HIS A 243 -3.95 13.91 33.31
CA HIS A 243 -4.38 14.54 34.58
C HIS A 243 -4.88 15.98 34.44
N LEU A 244 -4.46 16.73 33.41
CA LEU A 244 -4.94 18.09 33.13
C LEU A 244 -6.32 18.10 32.45
N ASN A 245 -6.83 16.95 32.02
CA ASN A 245 -8.22 16.75 31.64
C ASN A 245 -9.20 16.70 32.83
N HIS A 246 -8.79 17.16 34.02
CA HIS A 246 -9.74 17.73 35.00
C HIS A 246 -10.38 19.05 34.52
N GLN A 247 -10.47 19.26 33.21
CA GLN A 247 -11.46 20.14 32.61
C GLN A 247 -12.81 19.74 33.20
N VAL A 248 -13.53 20.72 33.76
CA VAL A 248 -14.84 20.50 34.38
C VAL A 248 -15.73 19.84 33.33
N GLN A 249 -15.93 18.52 33.48
CA GLN A 249 -16.79 17.76 32.57
C GLN A 249 -18.15 18.44 32.54
N SER A 250 -18.66 18.64 31.34
CA SER A 250 -19.97 19.27 31.16
C SER A 250 -21.03 18.50 31.96
N LEU A 251 -22.10 19.19 32.39
CA LEU A 251 -23.23 18.53 33.06
C LEU A 251 -23.78 17.38 32.19
N ARG A 252 -23.72 17.53 30.86
CA ARG A 252 -24.09 16.51 29.88
C ARG A 252 -23.21 15.27 30.00
N GLU A 253 -21.89 15.41 29.95
CA GLU A 253 -20.95 14.29 30.09
C GLU A 253 -21.12 13.55 31.41
N ASN A 254 -21.24 14.29 32.51
CA ASN A 254 -21.50 13.71 33.83
C ASN A 254 -22.84 12.95 33.90
N SER A 255 -23.88 13.48 33.25
CA SER A 255 -25.20 12.83 33.21
C SER A 255 -25.16 11.56 32.37
N PHE A 256 -24.51 11.59 31.21
CA PHE A 256 -24.31 10.41 30.36
C PHE A 256 -23.49 9.34 31.07
N ALA A 257 -22.37 9.70 31.70
CA ALA A 257 -21.57 8.77 32.46
C ALA A 257 -22.40 8.05 33.54
N LYS A 258 -23.29 8.76 34.24
CA LYS A 258 -24.22 8.16 35.21
C LYS A 258 -25.23 7.21 34.56
N VAL A 259 -25.81 7.58 33.41
CA VAL A 259 -26.74 6.72 32.65
C VAL A 259 -26.02 5.44 32.21
N LEU A 260 -24.84 5.55 31.61
CA LEU A 260 -24.06 4.40 31.16
C LEU A 260 -23.65 3.51 32.33
N ASN A 261 -23.15 4.08 33.43
CA ASN A 261 -22.79 3.31 34.63
C ASN A 261 -23.98 2.53 35.20
N ARG A 262 -25.18 3.12 35.20
CA ARG A 262 -26.40 2.40 35.58
C ARG A 262 -26.73 1.30 34.58
N ALA A 263 -26.59 1.56 33.28
CA ALA A 263 -26.84 0.60 32.23
C ALA A 263 -25.92 -0.62 32.32
N TRP A 264 -24.62 -0.44 32.55
CA TRP A 264 -23.65 -1.54 32.70
C TRP A 264 -24.00 -2.51 33.83
N GLN A 265 -24.53 -1.98 34.93
CA GLN A 265 -24.91 -2.73 36.13
C GLN A 265 -26.33 -3.31 36.07
N SER A 266 -27.13 -2.96 35.05
CA SER A 266 -28.50 -3.46 34.91
C SER A 266 -28.53 -4.92 34.44
N ASP A 267 -29.69 -5.57 34.59
CA ASP A 267 -29.94 -6.87 33.95
C ASP A 267 -30.04 -6.66 32.43
N PRO A 268 -29.38 -7.47 31.59
CA PRO A 268 -29.46 -7.35 30.13
C PRO A 268 -30.89 -7.45 29.57
N ASN A 269 -31.82 -8.05 30.32
CA ASN A 269 -33.23 -8.14 29.97
C ASN A 269 -34.06 -6.93 30.46
N ASP A 270 -33.49 -6.04 31.28
CA ASP A 270 -34.14 -4.86 31.87
C ASP A 270 -33.48 -3.55 31.40
N LEU A 271 -33.30 -3.42 30.08
CA LEU A 271 -32.78 -2.20 29.44
C LEU A 271 -33.88 -1.31 28.84
N SER A 272 -35.16 -1.62 29.11
CA SER A 272 -36.30 -0.86 28.57
C SER A 272 -36.33 0.59 29.04
N TRP A 273 -35.77 0.88 30.21
CA TRP A 273 -35.67 2.25 30.72
C TRP A 273 -34.75 3.15 29.89
N LEU A 274 -33.93 2.58 29.00
CA LEU A 274 -33.11 3.34 28.05
C LEU A 274 -33.91 3.86 26.86
N ASP A 275 -35.17 3.49 26.67
CA ASP A 275 -36.00 3.97 25.57
C ASP A 275 -36.11 5.51 25.55
N GLU A 276 -36.13 6.15 26.72
CA GLU A 276 -36.07 7.62 26.80
C GLU A 276 -34.68 8.17 26.42
N ALA A 277 -33.61 7.48 26.82
CA ALA A 277 -32.25 7.88 26.50
C ALA A 277 -31.94 7.72 25.00
N GLN A 278 -32.60 6.78 24.31
CA GLN A 278 -32.49 6.58 22.86
C GLN A 278 -32.97 7.79 22.06
N LEU A 279 -33.71 8.72 22.67
CA LEU A 279 -34.05 10.00 22.05
C LEU A 279 -32.82 10.92 21.88
N LEU A 280 -31.72 10.62 22.57
CA LEU A 280 -30.47 11.37 22.44
C LEU A 280 -29.74 10.92 21.18
N PRO A 281 -29.44 11.83 20.23
CA PRO A 281 -28.91 11.46 18.92
C PRO A 281 -27.51 10.83 18.99
N ASP A 282 -26.76 11.07 20.07
CA ASP A 282 -25.38 10.59 20.27
C ASP A 282 -25.29 9.43 21.29
N LEU A 283 -26.40 8.84 21.73
CA LEU A 283 -26.35 7.75 22.72
C LEU A 283 -25.55 6.54 22.19
N HIS A 284 -25.86 6.08 20.98
CA HIS A 284 -25.22 4.89 20.41
C HIS A 284 -23.71 5.06 20.24
N GLU A 285 -23.28 6.21 19.70
CA GLU A 285 -21.87 6.55 19.54
C GLU A 285 -21.16 6.63 20.90
N ARG A 286 -21.79 7.21 21.92
CA ARG A 286 -21.22 7.24 23.28
C ARG A 286 -21.11 5.87 23.92
N ILE A 287 -22.06 4.96 23.69
CA ILE A 287 -21.99 3.57 24.15
C ILE A 287 -20.78 2.90 23.49
N ILE A 288 -20.64 3.02 22.17
CA ILE A 288 -19.53 2.44 21.41
C ILE A 288 -18.18 3.01 21.90
N ASN A 289 -18.06 4.34 22.01
CA ASN A 289 -16.84 4.98 22.48
C ASN A 289 -16.50 4.58 23.92
N ALA A 290 -17.48 4.51 24.82
CA ALA A 290 -17.25 4.05 26.19
C ALA A 290 -16.76 2.60 26.25
N LEU A 291 -17.27 1.74 25.36
CA LEU A 291 -16.82 0.35 25.22
C LEU A 291 -15.43 0.26 24.56
N HIS A 292 -15.09 1.14 23.61
CA HIS A 292 -13.75 1.19 23.03
C HIS A 292 -12.70 1.71 24.03
N ASP A 293 -13.06 2.71 24.84
CA ASP A 293 -12.21 3.26 25.90
C ASP A 293 -11.98 2.24 27.03
N LYS A 294 -12.98 1.40 27.31
CA LYS A 294 -12.92 0.35 28.34
C LYS A 294 -13.51 -0.97 27.80
N PRO A 295 -12.73 -1.72 26.98
CA PRO A 295 -13.22 -2.93 26.33
C PRO A 295 -13.74 -4.01 27.27
N ASP A 296 -13.21 -4.08 28.49
CA ASP A 296 -13.63 -5.07 29.50
C ASP A 296 -15.11 -4.95 29.88
N LEU A 297 -15.71 -3.77 29.70
CA LEU A 297 -17.13 -3.53 29.99
C LEU A 297 -18.07 -4.37 29.11
N ILE A 298 -17.63 -4.85 27.94
CA ILE A 298 -18.47 -5.71 27.10
C ILE A 298 -18.79 -7.05 27.80
N PHE A 299 -17.92 -7.49 28.71
CA PHE A 299 -18.06 -8.74 29.47
C PHE A 299 -18.88 -8.58 30.76
N GLU A 300 -19.28 -7.34 31.11
CA GLU A 300 -20.20 -7.10 32.21
C GLU A 300 -21.65 -7.52 31.85
N SER A 301 -22.51 -7.63 32.86
CA SER A 301 -23.86 -8.20 32.75
C SER A 301 -24.68 -7.68 31.57
N SER A 302 -24.62 -6.37 31.28
CA SER A 302 -25.34 -5.73 30.18
C SER A 302 -24.47 -5.30 28.99
N GLY A 303 -23.16 -5.55 29.03
CA GLY A 303 -22.20 -5.04 28.04
C GLY A 303 -22.54 -5.42 26.60
N MET A 304 -22.72 -6.72 26.33
CA MET A 304 -23.11 -7.22 25.00
C MET A 304 -24.48 -6.69 24.53
N ALA A 305 -25.46 -6.61 25.45
CA ALA A 305 -26.80 -6.14 25.10
C ALA A 305 -26.79 -4.66 24.71
N LEU A 306 -26.00 -3.84 25.40
CA LEU A 306 -25.80 -2.43 25.11
C LEU A 306 -24.99 -2.21 23.83
N PHE A 307 -23.95 -3.01 23.58
CA PHE A 307 -23.25 -2.98 22.31
C PHE A 307 -24.19 -3.35 21.15
N GLY A 308 -24.97 -4.42 21.29
CA GLY A 308 -25.96 -4.84 20.31
C GLY A 308 -27.01 -3.75 20.06
N LEU A 309 -27.50 -3.10 21.12
CA LEU A 309 -28.40 -1.94 21.01
C LEU A 309 -27.78 -0.82 20.17
N ALA A 310 -26.53 -0.43 20.48
CA ALA A 310 -25.85 0.66 19.80
C ALA A 310 -25.49 0.35 18.33
N THR A 311 -25.29 -0.92 17.98
CA THR A 311 -24.84 -1.35 16.65
C THR A 311 -25.97 -1.87 15.74
N ARG A 312 -27.22 -1.92 16.22
CA ARG A 312 -28.41 -2.32 15.43
C ARG A 312 -28.60 -1.54 14.13
N SER A 313 -28.12 -0.30 14.04
CA SER A 313 -28.18 0.52 12.82
C SER A 313 -26.86 0.62 12.05
N HIS A 314 -25.76 0.08 12.59
CA HIS A 314 -24.41 0.14 11.99
C HIS A 314 -24.06 -1.11 11.19
N ASN A 315 -23.89 -0.99 9.87
CA ASN A 315 -23.51 -2.13 9.02
C ASN A 315 -22.05 -2.54 9.25
N GLU A 316 -21.21 -1.57 9.61
CA GLU A 316 -19.83 -1.79 10.03
C GLU A 316 -19.80 -2.00 11.55
N ILE A 317 -19.36 -3.18 11.97
CA ILE A 317 -19.26 -3.58 13.37
C ILE A 317 -17.81 -3.96 13.65
N ASP A 318 -17.11 -3.08 14.36
CA ASP A 318 -15.73 -3.30 14.76
C ASP A 318 -15.66 -3.91 16.16
N LEU A 319 -15.36 -5.21 16.22
CA LEU A 319 -15.18 -5.97 17.46
C LEU A 319 -13.70 -6.12 17.84
N SER A 320 -12.77 -5.54 17.08
CA SER A 320 -11.34 -5.73 17.34
C SER A 320 -10.87 -5.09 18.66
N HIS A 321 -11.69 -4.29 19.35
CA HIS A 321 -11.39 -3.78 20.69
C HIS A 321 -11.52 -4.84 21.79
N PHE A 322 -12.37 -5.86 21.59
CA PHE A 322 -12.84 -6.75 22.66
C PHE A 322 -11.98 -8.01 22.79
N ARG A 323 -10.79 -7.86 23.36
CA ARG A 323 -9.88 -8.99 23.59
C ARG A 323 -10.53 -10.01 24.55
N GLY A 324 -10.56 -11.28 24.16
CA GLY A 324 -11.22 -12.34 24.94
C GLY A 324 -12.65 -12.67 24.49
N LEU A 325 -13.15 -12.05 23.42
CA LEU A 325 -14.38 -12.48 22.77
C LEU A 325 -14.25 -13.94 22.30
N THR A 326 -15.22 -14.78 22.66
CA THR A 326 -15.30 -16.19 22.22
C THR A 326 -16.27 -16.34 21.04
N SER A 327 -16.18 -17.44 20.30
CA SER A 327 -17.09 -17.77 19.21
C SER A 327 -18.56 -17.82 19.65
N GLN A 328 -18.84 -18.32 20.86
CA GLN A 328 -20.19 -18.36 21.43
C GLN A 328 -20.71 -16.96 21.77
N MET A 329 -19.85 -16.09 22.30
CA MET A 329 -20.20 -14.70 22.58
C MET A 329 -20.46 -13.93 21.29
N LEU A 330 -19.66 -14.14 20.25
CA LEU A 330 -19.87 -13.57 18.92
C LEU A 330 -21.23 -13.99 18.35
N GLU A 331 -21.59 -15.27 18.42
CA GLU A 331 -22.92 -15.73 17.99
C GLU A 331 -24.06 -15.07 18.78
N THR A 332 -23.87 -14.85 20.09
CA THR A 332 -24.87 -14.20 20.94
C THR A 332 -25.00 -12.72 20.59
N LEU A 333 -23.88 -12.03 20.38
CA LEU A 333 -23.82 -10.63 20.03
C LEU A 333 -24.47 -10.37 18.66
N LEU A 334 -24.17 -11.20 17.66
CA LEU A 334 -24.76 -11.05 16.32
C LEU A 334 -26.27 -11.31 16.31
N LYS A 335 -26.77 -12.24 17.14
CA LYS A 335 -28.23 -12.41 17.33
C LYS A 335 -28.91 -11.16 17.89
N GLN A 336 -28.22 -10.38 18.73
CA GLN A 336 -28.76 -9.15 19.32
C GLN A 336 -28.63 -7.94 18.38
N THR A 337 -27.57 -7.93 17.58
CA THR A 337 -27.19 -6.81 16.70
C THR A 337 -27.93 -6.87 15.36
N ASP A 338 -28.14 -8.07 14.84
CA ASP A 338 -28.71 -8.30 13.51
C ASP A 338 -30.03 -9.11 13.57
N PRO A 339 -31.14 -8.46 13.94
CA PRO A 339 -32.45 -9.11 13.89
C PRO A 339 -32.96 -9.31 12.45
N ASN A 340 -32.31 -8.70 11.45
CA ASN A 340 -32.76 -8.72 10.05
C ASN A 340 -31.74 -9.47 9.16
N PRO A 341 -31.99 -10.73 8.77
CA PRO A 341 -31.02 -11.54 8.03
C PRO A 341 -30.65 -10.98 6.64
N GLU A 342 -31.44 -10.07 6.08
CA GLU A 342 -31.17 -9.43 4.77
C GLU A 342 -30.13 -8.31 4.84
N ARG A 343 -29.79 -7.87 6.06
CA ARG A 343 -28.88 -6.76 6.29
C ARG A 343 -27.44 -7.17 5.96
N GLN A 344 -26.77 -6.33 5.17
CA GLN A 344 -25.36 -6.50 4.86
C GLN A 344 -24.51 -6.05 6.04
N LEU A 345 -23.66 -6.95 6.54
CA LEU A 345 -22.73 -6.70 7.63
C LEU A 345 -21.28 -6.69 7.16
N HIS A 346 -20.51 -5.78 7.73
CA HIS A 346 -19.05 -5.73 7.65
C HIS A 346 -18.50 -5.91 9.05
N LEU A 347 -17.88 -7.05 9.32
CA LEU A 347 -17.44 -7.44 10.65
C LEU A 347 -15.91 -7.39 10.73
N THR A 348 -15.39 -6.76 11.76
CA THR A 348 -13.97 -6.87 12.13
C THR A 348 -13.85 -7.59 13.46
N LEU A 349 -13.21 -8.75 13.48
CA LEU A 349 -13.08 -9.60 14.67
C LEU A 349 -11.73 -9.41 15.36
N PRO A 350 -11.65 -9.54 16.70
CA PRO A 350 -10.37 -9.56 17.42
C PRO A 350 -9.61 -10.87 17.15
N CYS A 351 -8.43 -11.04 17.76
CA CYS A 351 -7.78 -12.35 17.83
C CYS A 351 -8.63 -13.28 18.73
N MET A 352 -9.12 -14.38 18.16
CA MET A 352 -10.01 -15.34 18.85
C MET A 352 -9.42 -16.74 18.77
N ASP A 353 -9.08 -17.33 19.92
CA ASP A 353 -8.41 -18.64 19.98
C ASP A 353 -9.35 -19.81 19.64
N ASP A 354 -10.64 -19.68 19.93
CA ASP A 354 -11.66 -20.72 19.71
C ASP A 354 -12.42 -20.58 18.38
N LEU A 355 -12.14 -19.54 17.58
CA LEU A 355 -12.77 -19.36 16.29
C LEU A 355 -12.22 -20.35 15.26
N SER A 356 -13.10 -21.18 14.70
CA SER A 356 -12.77 -22.20 13.70
C SER A 356 -13.49 -21.96 12.38
N THR A 357 -13.07 -22.68 11.35
CA THR A 357 -13.68 -22.67 10.00
C THR A 357 -15.18 -22.95 10.03
N GLU A 358 -15.60 -23.91 10.86
CA GLU A 358 -17.02 -24.25 11.02
C GLU A 358 -17.84 -23.12 11.61
N HIS A 359 -17.27 -22.36 12.56
CA HIS A 359 -17.92 -21.19 13.13
C HIS A 359 -18.13 -20.11 12.07
N ILE A 360 -17.11 -19.80 11.27
CA ILE A 360 -17.22 -18.80 10.20
C ILE A 360 -18.27 -19.23 9.16
N VAL A 361 -18.21 -20.48 8.67
CA VAL A 361 -19.21 -20.99 7.72
C VAL A 361 -20.63 -20.93 8.29
N ARG A 362 -20.80 -21.18 9.60
CA ARG A 362 -22.09 -21.05 10.27
C ARG A 362 -22.56 -19.59 10.36
N LEU A 363 -21.66 -18.66 10.65
CA LEU A 363 -21.95 -17.22 10.67
C LEU A 363 -22.40 -16.73 9.29
N LEU A 364 -21.64 -17.07 8.24
CA LEU A 364 -21.92 -16.69 6.84
C LEU A 364 -23.24 -17.30 6.32
N LYS A 365 -23.69 -18.43 6.88
CA LYS A 365 -25.00 -19.03 6.57
C LYS A 365 -26.17 -18.35 7.26
N ARG A 366 -25.94 -17.76 8.44
CA ARG A 366 -27.00 -17.14 9.27
C ARG A 366 -27.18 -15.66 8.99
N HIS A 367 -26.09 -14.98 8.64
CA HIS A 367 -26.04 -13.54 8.44
C HIS A 367 -25.48 -13.24 7.05
N ARG A 368 -26.00 -12.20 6.41
CA ARG A 368 -25.45 -11.70 5.16
C ARG A 368 -24.23 -10.82 5.45
N ILE A 369 -23.08 -11.47 5.60
CA ILE A 369 -21.80 -10.79 5.82
C ILE A 369 -21.12 -10.59 4.48
N ASP A 370 -20.94 -9.34 4.08
CA ASP A 370 -20.26 -8.97 2.85
C ASP A 370 -18.77 -8.73 3.07
N SER A 371 -18.37 -8.29 4.27
CA SER A 371 -16.95 -8.18 4.65
C SER A 371 -16.68 -8.80 6.02
N LEU A 372 -15.58 -9.54 6.12
CA LEU A 372 -15.10 -10.17 7.34
C LEU A 372 -13.59 -9.96 7.47
N HIS A 373 -13.18 -9.20 8.49
CA HIS A 373 -11.78 -8.95 8.81
C HIS A 373 -11.40 -9.74 10.05
N LEU A 374 -10.57 -10.77 9.86
CA LEU A 374 -10.15 -11.67 10.93
C LEU A 374 -8.86 -11.19 11.57
N GLY A 375 -8.80 -11.24 12.91
CA GLY A 375 -7.53 -11.18 13.63
C GLY A 375 -6.74 -12.48 13.49
N TYR A 376 -5.63 -12.60 14.21
CA TYR A 376 -4.87 -13.84 14.26
C TYR A 376 -5.63 -14.91 15.05
N THR A 377 -6.14 -15.94 14.39
CA THR A 377 -6.95 -17.00 15.00
C THR A 377 -6.18 -18.32 14.98
N LYS A 378 -5.74 -18.80 16.15
CA LYS A 378 -4.94 -20.04 16.25
C LYS A 378 -5.68 -21.28 15.71
N GLY A 379 -7.01 -21.28 15.81
CA GLY A 379 -7.90 -22.35 15.34
C GLY A 379 -8.20 -22.35 13.84
N MET A 380 -7.60 -21.45 13.05
CA MET A 380 -7.80 -21.38 11.61
C MET A 380 -6.45 -21.25 10.90
N SER A 381 -6.13 -22.21 10.05
CA SER A 381 -4.98 -22.13 9.15
C SER A 381 -5.23 -21.12 8.02
N GLU A 382 -4.15 -20.69 7.36
CA GLU A 382 -4.22 -19.83 6.18
C GLU A 382 -4.99 -20.55 5.06
N GLU A 383 -4.72 -21.84 4.86
CA GLU A 383 -5.44 -22.79 4.00
C GLU A 383 -6.96 -22.71 4.17
N GLU A 384 -7.41 -22.82 5.41
CA GLU A 384 -8.83 -22.80 5.73
C GLU A 384 -9.46 -21.42 5.48
N ALA A 385 -8.79 -20.34 5.87
CA ALA A 385 -9.28 -18.99 5.61
C ALA A 385 -9.43 -18.74 4.10
N TYR A 386 -8.48 -19.19 3.29
CA TYR A 386 -8.58 -19.14 1.83
C TYR A 386 -9.73 -20.00 1.28
N ALA A 387 -9.90 -21.22 1.80
CA ALA A 387 -11.00 -22.09 1.38
C ALA A 387 -12.37 -21.44 1.67
N VAL A 388 -12.50 -20.73 2.80
CA VAL A 388 -13.71 -19.95 3.13
C VAL A 388 -13.93 -18.80 2.14
N ALA A 389 -12.89 -18.01 1.83
CA ALA A 389 -12.98 -16.92 0.86
C ALA A 389 -13.43 -17.43 -0.52
N ASN A 390 -12.79 -18.49 -1.01
CA ASN A 390 -13.09 -19.06 -2.32
C ASN A 390 -14.49 -19.69 -2.39
N GLY A 391 -14.98 -20.24 -1.26
CA GLY A 391 -16.34 -20.76 -1.16
C GLY A 391 -17.43 -19.69 -1.18
N GLN A 392 -17.06 -18.41 -1.06
CA GLN A 392 -18.00 -17.28 -0.99
C GLN A 392 -17.55 -16.13 -1.90
N PRO A 393 -17.83 -16.17 -3.22
CA PRO A 393 -17.31 -15.22 -4.20
C PRO A 393 -17.68 -13.73 -3.99
N GLY A 394 -18.62 -13.44 -3.08
CA GLY A 394 -19.00 -12.07 -2.71
C GLY A 394 -18.48 -11.63 -1.35
N LEU A 395 -17.82 -12.51 -0.60
CA LEU A 395 -17.28 -12.22 0.73
C LEU A 395 -15.90 -11.59 0.58
N VAL A 396 -15.75 -10.40 1.14
CA VAL A 396 -14.47 -9.75 1.32
C VAL A 396 -13.85 -10.29 2.61
N LEU A 397 -12.87 -11.19 2.49
CA LEU A 397 -12.21 -11.80 3.65
C LEU A 397 -10.76 -11.31 3.77
N THR A 398 -10.40 -10.76 4.93
CA THR A 398 -9.01 -10.47 5.29
C THR A 398 -8.56 -11.33 6.47
N HIS A 399 -7.30 -11.75 6.44
CA HIS A 399 -6.63 -12.52 7.48
C HIS A 399 -5.13 -12.17 7.46
N PRO A 400 -4.44 -12.06 8.61
CA PRO A 400 -3.02 -11.67 8.63
C PRO A 400 -2.12 -12.59 7.80
N GLY A 401 -2.48 -13.87 7.67
CA GLY A 401 -1.79 -14.82 6.80
C GLY A 401 -1.75 -14.42 5.32
N PHE A 402 -2.78 -13.74 4.81
CA PHE A 402 -2.79 -13.29 3.41
C PHE A 402 -1.70 -12.24 3.15
N PHE A 403 -1.42 -11.38 4.13
CA PHE A 403 -0.34 -10.38 4.04
C PHE A 403 1.05 -11.03 4.18
N ARG A 404 1.14 -12.15 4.90
CA ARG A 404 2.39 -12.85 5.15
C ARG A 404 3.00 -13.40 3.87
N GLU A 405 2.19 -13.88 2.93
CA GLU A 405 2.66 -14.48 1.68
C GLU A 405 3.53 -13.50 0.87
N ALA A 406 3.09 -12.26 0.73
CA ALA A 406 3.83 -11.25 -0.05
C ALA A 406 5.13 -10.80 0.64
N VAL A 407 5.12 -10.66 1.97
CA VAL A 407 6.32 -10.35 2.77
C VAL A 407 7.31 -11.53 2.76
N ALA A 408 6.79 -12.76 2.83
CA ALA A 408 7.61 -13.97 2.77
C ALA A 408 8.21 -14.17 1.38
N ALA A 409 7.46 -13.84 0.32
CA ALA A 409 7.96 -13.87 -1.05
C ALA A 409 9.23 -13.01 -1.16
N GLU A 410 9.18 -11.75 -0.74
CA GLU A 410 10.34 -10.83 -0.75
C GLU A 410 11.61 -11.43 -0.12
N LYS A 411 11.49 -12.06 1.05
CA LYS A 411 12.62 -12.66 1.76
C LYS A 411 13.17 -13.91 1.09
N LYS A 412 12.31 -14.79 0.58
CA LYS A 412 12.77 -16.02 -0.09
C LYS A 412 13.74 -15.67 -1.22
N PHE A 413 13.45 -14.60 -1.95
CA PHE A 413 14.37 -14.09 -2.96
C PHE A 413 15.66 -13.57 -2.31
N ASP A 414 15.64 -12.73 -1.27
CA ASP A 414 16.86 -12.10 -0.67
C ASP A 414 17.95 -13.10 -0.29
N SER A 415 17.54 -14.32 0.06
CA SER A 415 18.45 -15.39 0.47
C SER A 415 18.78 -16.40 -0.63
N SER A 416 18.03 -16.45 -1.73
CA SER A 416 18.28 -17.41 -2.81
C SER A 416 19.00 -16.75 -3.99
N MET A 417 20.25 -17.15 -4.24
CA MET A 417 20.87 -17.01 -5.59
C MET A 417 20.21 -17.92 -6.63
N GLU A 418 19.20 -18.70 -6.24
CA GLU A 418 18.43 -19.53 -7.14
C GLU A 418 17.51 -18.65 -7.99
N LEU A 419 17.69 -18.71 -9.31
CA LEU A 419 17.04 -17.85 -10.31
C LEU A 419 15.57 -18.21 -10.61
N ASN A 420 14.88 -19.01 -9.80
CA ASN A 420 13.46 -19.27 -10.05
C ASN A 420 12.53 -19.72 -8.89
N PRO A 421 12.45 -18.99 -7.75
CA PRO A 421 11.42 -19.22 -6.73
C PRO A 421 9.99 -18.87 -7.19
N LEU A 422 9.84 -18.15 -8.32
CA LEU A 422 8.53 -17.83 -8.89
C LEU A 422 7.74 -19.09 -9.31
N LEU A 423 8.42 -20.17 -9.73
CA LEU A 423 7.75 -21.40 -10.16
C LEU A 423 7.11 -22.20 -9.02
N ASP A 424 7.61 -22.04 -7.79
CA ASP A 424 7.05 -22.70 -6.60
C ASP A 424 5.98 -21.86 -5.92
N PHE A 425 5.98 -20.54 -6.16
CA PHE A 425 4.96 -19.65 -5.64
C PHE A 425 3.68 -19.79 -6.48
N LYS A 426 2.73 -20.59 -5.98
CA LYS A 426 1.40 -20.73 -6.56
C LYS A 426 0.42 -19.95 -5.71
N PRO A 427 0.09 -18.71 -6.06
CA PRO A 427 -0.94 -18.00 -5.32
C PRO A 427 -2.29 -18.69 -5.50
N ARG A 428 -3.21 -18.39 -4.58
CA ARG A 428 -4.59 -18.90 -4.65
C ARG A 428 -5.43 -17.91 -5.45
N PRO A 429 -5.96 -18.29 -6.62
CA PRO A 429 -6.73 -17.37 -7.45
C PRO A 429 -8.00 -16.95 -6.72
N ARG A 430 -8.27 -15.64 -6.72
CA ARG A 430 -9.49 -15.04 -6.14
C ARG A 430 -10.27 -14.20 -7.13
N SER A 431 -9.55 -13.59 -8.06
CA SER A 431 -10.15 -12.74 -9.08
C SER A 431 -10.32 -13.53 -10.38
N PRO A 432 -11.48 -13.42 -11.05
CA PRO A 432 -11.62 -13.88 -12.43
C PRO A 432 -10.76 -13.07 -13.40
N LEU A 433 -10.33 -11.86 -13.01
CA LEU A 433 -9.31 -11.09 -13.72
C LEU A 433 -7.92 -11.54 -13.26
N VAL A 434 -7.22 -12.31 -14.09
CA VAL A 434 -6.00 -13.04 -13.71
C VAL A 434 -4.71 -12.29 -14.03
N GLN A 435 -4.72 -11.41 -15.04
CA GLN A 435 -3.56 -10.60 -15.42
C GLN A 435 -3.96 -9.32 -16.17
N VAL A 436 -3.04 -8.37 -16.22
CA VAL A 436 -3.04 -7.27 -17.19
C VAL A 436 -1.96 -7.54 -18.23
N LEU A 437 -2.31 -7.49 -19.51
CA LEU A 437 -1.35 -7.55 -20.62
C LEU A 437 -1.13 -6.13 -21.15
N TYR A 438 -0.02 -5.53 -20.76
CA TYR A 438 0.39 -4.22 -21.23
C TYR A 438 1.23 -4.35 -22.49
N ALA A 439 0.61 -4.06 -23.64
CA ALA A 439 1.24 -4.05 -24.94
C ALA A 439 1.63 -2.61 -25.32
N TYR A 440 2.91 -2.38 -25.59
CA TYR A 440 3.44 -1.06 -25.91
C TYR A 440 4.23 -1.08 -27.21
N ALA A 441 3.93 -0.17 -28.13
CA ALA A 441 4.61 -0.04 -29.41
C ALA A 441 5.29 1.33 -29.50
N GLY A 442 6.62 1.33 -29.57
CA GLY A 442 7.44 2.54 -29.65
C GLY A 442 7.48 3.15 -31.05
N SER A 443 8.12 4.31 -31.17
CA SER A 443 8.11 5.12 -32.39
C SER A 443 9.04 4.62 -33.51
N SER A 444 9.94 3.67 -33.24
CA SER A 444 10.98 3.23 -34.18
C SER A 444 10.69 1.90 -34.87
N SER A 445 9.76 1.10 -34.34
CA SER A 445 9.39 -0.15 -34.99
C SER A 445 8.54 0.13 -36.24
N ARG A 446 8.85 -0.56 -37.34
CA ARG A 446 7.94 -0.64 -38.49
C ARG A 446 6.74 -1.45 -38.04
N ILE A 447 5.74 -0.78 -37.49
CA ILE A 447 4.54 -1.42 -36.98
C ILE A 447 3.56 -1.60 -38.14
N SER A 448 3.20 -2.85 -38.43
CA SER A 448 2.08 -3.17 -39.28
C SER A 448 0.77 -2.95 -38.55
N HIS A 449 -0.24 -2.44 -39.27
CA HIS A 449 -1.57 -2.22 -38.72
C HIS A 449 -2.61 -3.13 -39.38
N LEU A 450 -3.58 -3.55 -38.58
CA LEU A 450 -4.81 -4.20 -39.00
C LEU A 450 -5.72 -3.20 -39.72
N LYS A 451 -6.76 -3.71 -40.38
CA LYS A 451 -7.71 -2.88 -41.16
C LYS A 451 -8.46 -1.84 -40.32
N ASP A 452 -8.65 -2.13 -39.04
CA ASP A 452 -9.30 -1.25 -38.05
C ASP A 452 -8.31 -0.29 -37.36
N GLY A 453 -7.04 -0.31 -37.78
CA GLY A 453 -5.97 0.49 -37.18
C GLY A 453 -5.34 -0.13 -35.93
N GLY A 454 -5.76 -1.33 -35.51
CA GLY A 454 -5.09 -2.13 -34.49
C GLY A 454 -3.65 -2.47 -34.87
N VAL A 455 -2.77 -2.76 -33.90
CA VAL A 455 -1.40 -3.17 -34.19
C VAL A 455 -1.32 -4.68 -34.41
N VAL A 456 -0.52 -5.12 -35.40
CA VAL A 456 -0.17 -6.55 -35.58
C VAL A 456 0.92 -6.92 -34.58
N TRP A 457 0.54 -7.04 -33.30
CA TRP A 457 1.45 -7.22 -32.18
C TRP A 457 2.37 -8.44 -32.33
N SER A 458 1.85 -9.52 -32.91
CA SER A 458 2.64 -10.75 -33.12
C SER A 458 3.80 -10.54 -34.10
N GLU A 459 3.66 -9.67 -35.11
CA GLU A 459 4.77 -9.31 -36.00
C GLU A 459 5.74 -8.39 -35.29
N ALA A 460 5.21 -7.41 -34.56
CA ALA A 460 6.00 -6.38 -33.91
C ALA A 460 6.88 -6.92 -32.76
N ILE A 461 6.52 -8.05 -32.13
CA ILE A 461 7.30 -8.67 -31.03
C ILE A 461 8.28 -9.75 -31.52
N LYS A 462 8.11 -10.32 -32.72
CA LYS A 462 8.94 -11.44 -33.23
C LYS A 462 10.43 -11.14 -33.23
N GLU A 463 10.79 -9.93 -33.62
CA GLU A 463 12.19 -9.50 -33.72
C GLU A 463 12.72 -8.91 -32.41
N VAL A 464 11.87 -8.82 -31.37
CA VAL A 464 12.25 -8.26 -30.08
C VAL A 464 12.82 -9.37 -29.21
N SER A 465 14.15 -9.38 -29.16
CA SER A 465 14.87 -10.18 -28.19
C SER A 465 14.47 -9.77 -26.76
N PRO A 466 14.19 -10.73 -25.85
CA PRO A 466 13.90 -10.41 -24.45
C PRO A 466 15.09 -9.74 -23.74
N TYR A 467 16.29 -9.87 -24.31
CA TYR A 467 17.51 -9.20 -23.84
C TYR A 467 17.64 -7.77 -24.34
N ASP A 468 16.88 -7.39 -25.38
CA ASP A 468 17.08 -6.13 -26.05
C ASP A 468 16.38 -5.00 -25.29
N ASN A 469 17.21 -4.30 -24.51
CA ASN A 469 16.79 -3.18 -23.71
C ASN A 469 16.59 -1.89 -24.51
N HIS A 470 16.67 -1.92 -25.85
CA HIS A 470 16.43 -0.73 -26.66
C HIS A 470 15.06 -0.10 -26.36
N PHE A 471 15.14 1.19 -25.99
CA PHE A 471 14.07 1.99 -25.38
C PHE A 471 12.87 2.27 -26.31
N GLU A 472 12.98 1.88 -27.58
CA GLU A 472 12.01 2.20 -28.61
C GLU A 472 11.30 0.97 -29.17
N ASN A 473 11.62 -0.23 -28.68
CA ASN A 473 11.05 -1.47 -29.20
C ASN A 473 9.62 -1.73 -28.69
N THR A 474 8.87 -2.47 -29.49
CA THR A 474 7.58 -3.06 -29.11
C THR A 474 7.76 -4.02 -27.94
N ARG A 475 6.84 -4.05 -26.98
CA ARG A 475 6.92 -4.93 -25.80
C ARG A 475 5.54 -5.44 -25.39
N ILE A 476 5.53 -6.65 -24.83
CA ILE A 476 4.41 -7.20 -24.07
C ILE A 476 4.89 -7.37 -22.64
N LEU A 477 4.15 -6.79 -21.69
CA LEU A 477 4.42 -6.88 -20.26
C LEU A 477 3.20 -7.50 -19.57
N PRO A 478 3.30 -8.77 -19.14
CA PRO A 478 2.27 -9.39 -18.31
C PRO A 478 2.42 -8.94 -16.86
N LEU A 479 1.31 -8.55 -16.24
CA LEU A 479 1.19 -8.23 -14.82
C LEU A 479 0.22 -9.23 -14.19
N PRO A 480 0.69 -10.27 -13.50
CA PRO A 480 -0.21 -11.18 -12.81
C PRO A 480 -0.96 -10.44 -11.70
N ILE A 481 -2.29 -10.59 -11.65
CA ILE A 481 -3.15 -9.98 -10.62
C ILE A 481 -4.20 -10.96 -10.08
N GLU A 482 -4.09 -12.25 -10.42
CA GLU A 482 -5.06 -13.28 -10.00
C GLU A 482 -5.15 -13.44 -8.48
N ASP A 483 -4.06 -13.10 -7.80
CA ASP A 483 -3.85 -13.21 -6.37
C ASP A 483 -4.09 -11.91 -5.62
N ALA A 484 -4.50 -10.87 -6.35
CA ALA A 484 -5.05 -9.68 -5.73
C ALA A 484 -6.27 -10.08 -4.89
N VAL A 485 -6.17 -9.84 -3.58
CA VAL A 485 -7.22 -10.17 -2.60
C VAL A 485 -8.38 -9.16 -2.64
N LEU A 486 -8.24 -8.09 -3.42
CA LEU A 486 -9.26 -7.08 -3.61
C LEU A 486 -10.56 -7.65 -4.19
N PRO A 487 -11.72 -7.18 -3.74
CA PRO A 487 -12.96 -7.39 -4.46
C PRO A 487 -12.81 -6.87 -5.89
N LEU A 488 -13.36 -7.59 -6.87
CA LEU A 488 -13.20 -7.22 -8.29
C LEU A 488 -13.62 -5.78 -8.58
N ALA A 489 -14.68 -5.29 -7.92
CA ALA A 489 -15.12 -3.91 -8.06
C ALA A 489 -14.04 -2.89 -7.66
N GLU A 490 -13.39 -3.11 -6.52
CA GLU A 490 -12.30 -2.25 -6.03
C GLU A 490 -11.05 -2.40 -6.90
N LEU A 491 -10.72 -3.63 -7.32
CA LEU A 491 -9.61 -3.88 -8.24
C LEU A 491 -9.77 -3.07 -9.53
N ILE A 492 -10.95 -3.11 -10.15
CA ILE A 492 -11.27 -2.32 -11.34
C ILE A 492 -11.19 -0.82 -11.05
N ALA A 493 -11.67 -0.38 -9.89
CA ALA A 493 -11.66 1.01 -9.48
C ALA A 493 -10.24 1.58 -9.28
N ILE A 494 -9.27 0.76 -8.88
CA ILE A 494 -7.88 1.16 -8.58
C ILE A 494 -6.95 0.97 -9.78
N LEU A 495 -7.27 0.01 -10.66
CA LEU A 495 -6.43 -0.35 -11.82
C LEU A 495 -6.01 0.85 -12.69
N PRO A 496 -6.89 1.80 -13.07
CA PRO A 496 -6.46 2.99 -13.80
C PRO A 496 -5.34 3.76 -13.10
N GLY A 497 -5.47 3.95 -11.78
CA GLY A 497 -4.48 4.55 -10.89
C GLY A 497 -3.14 3.84 -10.95
N ALA A 498 -3.18 2.52 -10.82
CA ALA A 498 -1.99 1.68 -10.88
C ALA A 498 -1.34 1.71 -12.28
N LEU A 499 -2.14 1.71 -13.35
CA LEU A 499 -1.65 1.75 -14.74
C LEU A 499 -1.14 3.12 -15.16
N HIS A 500 -1.71 4.21 -14.63
CA HIS A 500 -1.19 5.56 -14.79
C HIS A 500 0.27 5.63 -14.41
N GLU A 501 0.63 4.99 -13.30
CA GLU A 501 2.01 4.95 -12.81
C GLU A 501 2.96 4.26 -13.79
N MET A 502 2.47 3.24 -14.49
CA MET A 502 3.20 2.60 -15.56
C MET A 502 3.36 3.53 -16.76
N ILE A 503 2.28 4.14 -17.22
CA ILE A 503 2.24 4.86 -18.49
C ILE A 503 3.03 6.17 -18.40
N ASN A 504 2.93 6.88 -17.27
CA ASN A 504 3.55 8.19 -17.08
C ASN A 504 4.92 8.13 -16.38
N GLY A 505 5.40 6.94 -16.05
CA GLY A 505 6.76 6.77 -15.56
C GLY A 505 7.78 7.26 -16.58
N ARG A 506 8.50 8.35 -16.27
CA ARG A 506 9.71 8.81 -17.01
C ARG A 506 10.73 7.66 -17.23
N SER A 507 10.63 6.61 -16.41
CA SER A 507 11.48 5.42 -16.38
C SER A 507 10.99 4.24 -17.22
N VAL A 508 9.85 4.30 -17.95
CA VAL A 508 9.56 3.24 -18.95
C VAL A 508 10.66 3.21 -20.02
N LEU A 509 11.30 4.37 -20.24
CA LEU A 509 12.47 4.55 -21.07
C LEU A 509 13.79 4.18 -20.38
N SER A 510 13.79 3.59 -19.18
CA SER A 510 15.02 3.15 -18.52
C SER A 510 14.95 1.66 -18.21
N LEU A 511 16.10 1.01 -18.07
CA LEU A 511 16.34 -0.44 -17.90
C LEU A 511 15.59 -1.13 -16.75
N ILE A 512 14.69 -0.44 -16.05
CA ILE A 512 14.21 -0.84 -14.74
C ILE A 512 12.67 -0.92 -14.77
N PHE A 513 12.15 -2.04 -15.30
CA PHE A 513 10.72 -2.40 -15.26
C PHE A 513 10.25 -2.72 -13.85
N ALA A 514 11.11 -3.32 -13.04
CA ALA A 514 10.82 -3.68 -11.66
C ALA A 514 10.12 -2.55 -10.88
N PRO A 515 10.69 -1.33 -10.78
CA PRO A 515 10.06 -0.16 -10.17
C PRO A 515 8.60 0.09 -10.53
N ILE A 516 8.27 -0.07 -11.80
CA ILE A 516 6.95 0.21 -12.34
C ILE A 516 5.98 -0.87 -11.88
N VAL A 517 6.37 -2.13 -12.05
CA VAL A 517 5.59 -3.29 -11.58
C VAL A 517 5.40 -3.24 -10.06
N ALA A 518 6.43 -2.84 -9.30
CA ALA A 518 6.32 -2.61 -7.86
C ALA A 518 5.31 -1.50 -7.53
N GLY A 519 5.36 -0.40 -8.27
CA GLY A 519 4.43 0.71 -8.13
C GLY A 519 2.99 0.23 -8.35
N VAL A 520 2.76 -0.58 -9.38
CA VAL A 520 1.45 -1.21 -9.64
C VAL A 520 1.05 -2.12 -8.49
N ALA A 521 1.91 -3.07 -8.09
CA ALA A 521 1.63 -4.01 -7.01
C ALA A 521 1.21 -3.28 -5.73
N LYS A 522 1.96 -2.24 -5.36
CA LYS A 522 1.69 -1.43 -4.17
C LYS A 522 0.44 -0.57 -4.33
N ALA A 523 0.19 0.02 -5.51
CA ALA A 523 -1.05 0.71 -5.79
C ALA A 523 -2.26 -0.21 -5.64
N LEU A 524 -2.15 -1.49 -6.04
CA LEU A 524 -3.18 -2.51 -5.86
C LEU A 524 -3.36 -2.98 -4.40
N THR A 525 -2.61 -2.45 -3.44
CA THR A 525 -2.81 -2.75 -2.02
C THR A 525 -3.59 -1.69 -1.28
N VAL A 526 -3.76 -0.50 -1.85
CA VAL A 526 -4.47 0.60 -1.20
C VAL A 526 -5.77 0.82 -1.92
N ASP A 527 -6.90 0.63 -1.23
CA ASP A 527 -8.18 1.00 -1.82
C ASP A 527 -8.42 2.51 -1.84
N ARG A 528 -9.52 2.94 -2.47
CA ARG A 528 -9.88 4.37 -2.56
C ARG A 528 -10.12 5.03 -1.19
N LYS A 529 -10.40 4.24 -0.15
CA LYS A 529 -10.60 4.71 1.22
C LYS A 529 -9.31 4.72 2.03
N GLY A 530 -8.22 4.15 1.50
CA GLY A 530 -6.93 4.03 2.16
C GLY A 530 -6.75 2.74 2.97
N HIS A 531 -7.65 1.76 2.84
CA HIS A 531 -7.45 0.47 3.50
C HIS A 531 -6.36 -0.32 2.77
N ILE A 532 -5.56 -1.02 3.57
CA ILE A 532 -4.47 -1.87 3.11
C ILE A 532 -4.97 -3.30 2.93
N TRP A 533 -4.74 -3.81 1.73
CA TRP A 533 -5.04 -5.15 1.27
C TRP A 533 -3.76 -5.96 1.10
N PRO A 534 -3.84 -7.30 1.18
CA PRO A 534 -2.71 -8.15 0.87
C PRO A 534 -2.13 -7.82 -0.49
N LEU A 535 -0.81 -7.64 -0.51
CA LEU A 535 -0.07 -7.38 -1.73
C LEU A 535 -0.18 -8.58 -2.67
N PRO A 536 -0.48 -8.37 -3.98
CA PRO A 536 -0.47 -9.45 -4.95
C PRO A 536 0.95 -10.03 -4.97
N ALA A 537 1.11 -11.19 -4.36
CA ALA A 537 2.39 -11.76 -4.00
C ALA A 537 3.17 -12.23 -5.23
N GLU A 538 2.49 -12.72 -6.27
CA GLU A 538 3.12 -13.05 -7.56
C GLU A 538 3.64 -11.78 -8.25
N LEU A 539 2.82 -10.73 -8.29
CA LEU A 539 3.22 -9.44 -8.84
C LEU A 539 4.39 -8.84 -8.05
N HIS A 540 4.34 -8.90 -6.72
CA HIS A 540 5.42 -8.42 -5.86
C HIS A 540 6.70 -9.24 -6.01
N ALA A 541 6.59 -10.57 -6.06
CA ALA A 541 7.70 -11.47 -6.28
C ALA A 541 8.38 -11.19 -7.63
N SER A 542 7.58 -11.01 -8.69
CA SER A 542 8.10 -10.66 -10.02
C SER A 542 8.92 -9.36 -10.00
N TYR A 543 8.55 -8.42 -9.13
CA TYR A 543 9.29 -7.18 -8.90
C TYR A 543 10.61 -7.40 -8.14
N VAL A 544 10.57 -8.08 -6.99
CA VAL A 544 11.76 -8.31 -6.15
C VAL A 544 12.86 -8.99 -6.96
N GLN A 545 12.45 -9.85 -7.90
CA GLN A 545 13.33 -10.49 -8.85
C GLN A 545 13.89 -9.52 -9.90
N ALA A 546 13.03 -8.82 -10.65
CA ALA A 546 13.45 -7.91 -11.72
C ALA A 546 14.28 -6.70 -11.22
N GLY A 547 14.23 -6.38 -9.93
CA GLY A 547 15.01 -5.30 -9.31
C GLY A 547 16.48 -5.65 -9.08
N ARG A 548 16.87 -6.92 -9.18
CA ARG A 548 18.23 -7.39 -8.84
C ARG A 548 19.20 -7.25 -9.97
N ASN A 549 18.81 -7.66 -11.17
CA ASN A 549 19.62 -7.57 -12.37
C ASN A 549 18.73 -7.26 -13.58
N SER A 550 19.15 -6.33 -14.44
CA SER A 550 18.47 -5.95 -15.69
C SER A 550 18.42 -7.07 -16.75
N HIS A 551 18.81 -8.29 -16.39
CA HIS A 551 18.98 -9.42 -17.29
C HIS A 551 18.04 -10.58 -16.98
N GLU A 552 17.30 -10.55 -15.86
CA GLU A 552 16.36 -11.61 -15.52
C GLU A 552 15.06 -11.46 -16.32
N PRO A 553 14.48 -12.57 -16.79
CA PRO A 553 13.27 -12.55 -17.58
C PRO A 553 12.11 -12.07 -16.71
N LEU A 554 11.26 -11.25 -17.32
CA LEU A 554 9.96 -10.89 -16.76
C LEU A 554 9.05 -12.14 -16.64
N PRO A 555 8.00 -12.10 -15.80
CA PRO A 555 7.08 -13.23 -15.68
C PRO A 555 6.47 -13.60 -17.03
N LYS A 556 6.10 -14.88 -17.19
CA LYS A 556 5.35 -15.33 -18.36
C LYS A 556 3.93 -14.77 -18.33
N ALA A 557 3.38 -14.50 -19.50
CA ALA A 557 1.95 -14.26 -19.65
C ALA A 557 1.19 -15.56 -19.35
N LYS A 558 0.05 -15.45 -18.66
CA LYS A 558 -0.86 -16.58 -18.48
C LYS A 558 -1.62 -16.84 -19.77
N ASP A 559 -1.96 -18.11 -20.00
CA ASP A 559 -2.79 -18.46 -21.13
C ASP A 559 -4.18 -17.83 -20.97
N ILE A 560 -4.74 -17.34 -22.08
CA ILE A 560 -6.11 -16.86 -22.09
C ILE A 560 -7.01 -18.08 -22.13
N GLU A 561 -7.59 -18.40 -20.98
CA GLU A 561 -8.48 -19.54 -20.81
C GLU A 561 -9.94 -19.09 -20.70
N ARG A 562 -10.86 -20.00 -20.99
CA ARG A 562 -12.29 -19.76 -20.83
C ARG A 562 -12.65 -19.51 -19.36
N GLY A 563 -13.30 -18.39 -19.10
CA GLY A 563 -13.76 -18.02 -17.75
C GLY A 563 -12.70 -17.29 -16.92
N SER A 564 -11.44 -17.30 -17.37
CA SER A 564 -10.36 -16.44 -16.88
C SER A 564 -10.26 -15.22 -17.79
N TRP A 565 -10.22 -14.04 -17.18
CA TRP A 565 -10.21 -12.77 -17.89
C TRP A 565 -8.85 -12.10 -17.78
N SER A 566 -8.40 -11.48 -18.86
CA SER A 566 -7.23 -10.61 -18.86
C SER A 566 -7.62 -9.21 -19.30
N LEU A 567 -7.03 -8.18 -18.71
CA LEU A 567 -7.18 -6.80 -19.16
C LEU A 567 -6.07 -6.49 -20.16
N LEU A 568 -6.41 -6.25 -21.41
CA LEU A 568 -5.49 -5.77 -22.42
C LEU A 568 -5.38 -4.25 -22.34
N ILE A 569 -4.14 -3.75 -22.34
CA ILE A 569 -3.82 -2.34 -22.43
C ILE A 569 -2.84 -2.15 -23.57
N CYS A 570 -3.28 -1.53 -24.66
CA CYS A 570 -2.51 -1.32 -25.86
C CYS A 570 -2.15 0.17 -25.99
N VAL A 571 -0.85 0.46 -26.02
CA VAL A 571 -0.31 1.82 -26.14
C VAL A 571 0.56 1.90 -27.38
N GLU A 572 0.15 2.72 -28.34
CA GLU A 572 0.89 2.94 -29.58
C GLU A 572 1.39 4.39 -29.61
N ARG A 573 2.71 4.56 -29.73
CA ARG A 573 3.30 5.88 -29.96
C ARG A 573 3.20 6.26 -31.44
N PRO A 574 2.79 7.49 -31.77
CA PRO A 574 2.80 7.93 -33.15
C PRO A 574 4.24 7.94 -33.68
N PRO A 575 4.46 7.59 -34.95
CA PRO A 575 5.79 7.67 -35.54
C PRO A 575 6.29 9.11 -35.45
N ARG A 576 7.51 9.30 -34.91
CA ARG A 576 8.14 10.62 -34.93
C ARG A 576 8.37 10.98 -36.40
N ASN A 577 7.81 12.10 -36.84
CA ASN A 577 8.14 12.69 -38.15
C ASN A 577 9.56 13.27 -38.09
N CYS A 578 10.59 12.44 -37.88
CA CYS A 578 12.00 12.86 -37.80
C CYS A 578 12.56 13.41 -39.12
N LYS A 579 11.74 13.63 -40.15
CA LYS A 579 12.23 13.91 -41.50
C LYS A 579 12.80 15.31 -41.71
N ASN A 580 12.64 16.28 -40.79
CA ASN A 580 12.90 17.70 -41.12
C ASN A 580 13.71 18.55 -40.11
N GLN A 581 14.42 18.02 -39.12
CA GLN A 581 15.08 18.86 -38.09
C GLN A 581 16.56 18.55 -37.80
N PHE A 582 17.31 18.07 -38.80
CA PHE A 582 18.76 18.32 -38.84
C PHE A 582 19.02 19.62 -39.61
N VAL A 583 18.38 20.72 -39.18
CA VAL A 583 18.79 22.06 -39.62
C VAL A 583 19.82 22.51 -38.59
N ASP A 584 21.03 22.82 -39.06
CA ASP A 584 22.22 23.25 -38.29
C ASP A 584 22.00 24.57 -37.52
N ASP A 585 21.00 24.65 -36.64
CA ASP A 585 20.72 25.84 -35.84
C ASP A 585 21.16 25.58 -34.39
N ASP A 586 22.24 26.23 -33.98
CA ASP A 586 22.91 26.16 -32.66
C ASP A 586 22.03 26.63 -31.47
N SER A 587 20.70 26.76 -31.66
CA SER A 587 19.78 27.13 -30.59
C SER A 587 19.48 25.92 -29.69
N HIS A 588 20.17 25.84 -28.55
CA HIS A 588 19.99 24.81 -27.51
C HIS A 588 18.57 24.72 -26.90
N ASP A 589 17.61 25.56 -27.29
CA ASP A 589 16.32 25.70 -26.59
C ASP A 589 15.19 24.77 -27.13
N HIS A 590 15.31 24.23 -28.34
CA HIS A 590 14.23 23.45 -28.97
C HIS A 590 14.07 22.02 -28.44
N PHE A 591 15.07 21.44 -27.78
CA PHE A 591 14.95 20.09 -27.20
C PHE A 591 13.97 20.01 -26.01
N SER A 592 13.65 21.15 -25.38
CA SER A 592 12.82 21.17 -24.17
C SER A 592 11.34 20.90 -24.48
N THR A 593 10.81 21.42 -25.60
CA THR A 593 9.36 21.45 -25.86
C THR A 593 8.85 20.11 -26.40
N GLU A 594 9.59 19.45 -27.29
CA GLU A 594 9.22 18.10 -27.75
C GLU A 594 9.33 17.07 -26.62
N PHE A 595 10.31 17.23 -25.73
CA PHE A 595 10.46 16.37 -24.56
C PHE A 595 9.34 16.60 -23.53
N GLU A 596 8.85 17.82 -23.40
CA GLU A 596 7.66 18.17 -22.61
C GLU A 596 6.38 17.54 -23.16
N ASP A 597 6.15 17.61 -24.48
CA ASP A 597 4.98 17.00 -25.10
C ASP A 597 5.04 15.47 -25.08
N PHE A 598 6.26 14.91 -25.21
CA PHE A 598 6.55 13.51 -24.93
C PHE A 598 6.19 13.12 -23.49
N ARG A 599 6.62 13.93 -22.50
CA ARG A 599 6.29 13.73 -21.08
C ARG A 599 4.78 13.80 -20.82
N LYS A 600 4.06 14.62 -21.60
CA LYS A 600 2.60 14.77 -21.50
C LYS A 600 1.84 13.70 -22.28
N GLY A 601 2.51 12.67 -22.83
CA GLY A 601 1.87 11.57 -23.56
C GLY A 601 1.07 12.01 -24.80
N LYS A 602 1.27 13.24 -25.28
CA LYS A 602 0.45 13.80 -26.34
C LYS A 602 0.63 13.01 -27.63
N GLY A 603 -0.48 12.49 -28.15
CA GLY A 603 -0.54 11.76 -29.41
C GLY A 603 -0.45 10.24 -29.30
N ASN A 604 -0.22 9.68 -28.09
CA ASN A 604 -0.31 8.24 -27.88
C ASN A 604 -1.74 7.76 -28.17
N ARG A 605 -1.87 6.65 -28.90
CA ARG A 605 -3.15 5.95 -29.05
C ARG A 605 -3.26 4.91 -27.97
N PHE A 606 -4.34 5.00 -27.20
CA PHE A 606 -4.62 4.12 -26.10
C PHE A 606 -5.86 3.28 -26.38
N ARG A 607 -5.71 1.96 -26.27
CA ARG A 607 -6.78 0.98 -26.46
C ARG A 607 -6.84 0.03 -25.27
N TYR A 608 -8.02 -0.46 -24.93
CA TYR A 608 -8.19 -1.46 -23.88
C TYR A 608 -9.27 -2.49 -24.25
N ALA A 609 -9.21 -3.69 -23.69
CA ALA A 609 -10.32 -4.64 -23.70
C ALA A 609 -10.17 -5.67 -22.57
N PHE A 610 -11.27 -6.25 -22.13
CA PHE A 610 -11.26 -7.46 -21.32
C PHE A 610 -11.37 -8.67 -22.24
N VAL A 611 -10.47 -9.63 -22.09
CA VAL A 611 -10.38 -10.79 -22.99
C VAL A 611 -10.49 -12.12 -22.25
N THR A 612 -11.17 -13.07 -22.88
CA THR A 612 -11.30 -14.47 -22.45
C THR A 612 -11.51 -15.35 -23.70
N ARG A 613 -11.67 -16.66 -23.53
CA ARG A 613 -12.13 -17.57 -24.60
C ARG A 613 -13.61 -17.92 -24.44
N ASP A 614 -14.30 -18.09 -25.57
CA ASP A 614 -15.69 -18.55 -25.59
C ASP A 614 -15.80 -20.09 -25.62
N ASN A 615 -16.96 -20.62 -26.04
CA ASN A 615 -17.19 -22.07 -26.14
C ASN A 615 -16.41 -22.72 -27.29
N ASP A 616 -16.05 -21.95 -28.31
CA ASP A 616 -15.38 -22.42 -29.52
C ASP A 616 -13.86 -22.21 -29.40
N GLU A 617 -13.37 -21.87 -28.20
CA GLU A 617 -12.00 -21.51 -27.88
C GLU A 617 -11.51 -20.26 -28.64
N GLU A 618 -12.42 -19.43 -29.16
CA GLU A 618 -12.07 -18.20 -29.85
C GLU A 618 -11.84 -17.06 -28.86
N VAL A 619 -10.89 -16.19 -29.16
CA VAL A 619 -10.61 -15.01 -28.33
C VAL A 619 -11.78 -14.03 -28.44
N VAL A 620 -12.40 -13.71 -27.31
CA VAL A 620 -13.44 -12.70 -27.21
C VAL A 620 -12.88 -11.47 -26.52
N ALA A 621 -13.17 -10.29 -27.05
CA ALA A 621 -12.80 -9.01 -26.49
C ALA A 621 -14.06 -8.18 -26.19
N VAL A 622 -14.21 -7.71 -24.96
CA VAL A 622 -15.38 -6.94 -24.51
C VAL A 622 -14.95 -5.68 -23.76
N ASP A 623 -15.87 -4.72 -23.65
CA ASP A 623 -15.66 -3.52 -22.84
C ASP A 623 -15.85 -3.77 -21.34
N ALA A 624 -15.58 -2.75 -20.52
CA ALA A 624 -15.72 -2.86 -19.07
C ALA A 624 -17.16 -3.18 -18.61
N SER A 625 -18.18 -2.65 -19.31
CA SER A 625 -19.58 -2.88 -18.94
C SER A 625 -19.97 -4.34 -19.15
N GLU A 626 -19.61 -4.89 -20.30
CA GLU A 626 -19.90 -6.27 -20.66
C GLU A 626 -19.11 -7.26 -19.81
N PHE A 627 -17.84 -6.97 -19.52
CA PHE A 627 -17.04 -7.75 -18.56
C PHE A 627 -17.71 -7.81 -17.18
N LEU A 628 -18.05 -6.65 -16.59
CA LEU A 628 -18.71 -6.57 -15.29
C LEU A 628 -20.10 -7.23 -15.32
N ARG A 629 -20.81 -7.18 -16.45
CA ARG A 629 -22.09 -7.88 -16.62
C ARG A 629 -21.93 -9.39 -16.52
N GLN A 630 -20.89 -9.94 -17.15
CA GLN A 630 -20.63 -11.38 -17.17
C GLN A 630 -20.10 -11.89 -15.83
N VAL A 631 -19.28 -11.10 -15.14
CA VAL A 631 -18.58 -11.53 -13.94
C VAL A 631 -19.34 -11.20 -12.64
N LEU A 632 -20.01 -10.04 -12.57
CA LEU A 632 -20.76 -9.60 -11.40
C LEU A 632 -22.27 -9.77 -11.59
N ALA A 633 -22.69 -11.01 -11.85
CA ALA A 633 -24.10 -11.33 -12.13
C ALA A 633 -25.08 -10.94 -11.00
N ARG A 634 -24.59 -10.77 -9.75
CA ARG A 634 -25.40 -10.43 -8.57
C ARG A 634 -25.57 -8.92 -8.32
N GLN A 635 -24.78 -8.06 -8.96
CA GLN A 635 -24.91 -6.60 -8.77
C GLN A 635 -26.04 -6.02 -9.62
N THR A 636 -26.62 -4.90 -9.17
CA THR A 636 -27.67 -4.24 -9.96
C THR A 636 -27.08 -3.73 -11.28
N PRO A 637 -27.87 -3.63 -12.37
CA PRO A 637 -27.41 -3.03 -13.61
C PRO A 637 -26.84 -1.60 -13.42
N GLY A 638 -27.43 -0.81 -12.52
CA GLY A 638 -26.99 0.57 -12.26
C GLY A 638 -25.57 0.65 -11.69
N ASP A 639 -25.28 -0.16 -10.67
CA ASP A 639 -23.95 -0.19 -10.03
C ASP A 639 -22.86 -0.58 -11.02
N ARG A 640 -23.14 -1.58 -11.87
CA ARG A 640 -22.21 -2.06 -12.90
C ARG A 640 -21.90 -1.00 -13.94
N HIS A 641 -22.91 -0.27 -14.41
CA HIS A 641 -22.72 0.80 -15.37
C HIS A 641 -21.95 1.99 -14.77
N SER A 642 -22.21 2.33 -13.50
CA SER A 642 -21.43 3.35 -12.79
C SER A 642 -19.97 2.95 -12.71
N LEU A 643 -19.68 1.73 -12.24
CA LEU A 643 -18.30 1.24 -12.10
C LEU A 643 -17.56 1.17 -13.44
N ALA A 644 -18.23 0.69 -14.50
CA ALA A 644 -17.66 0.68 -15.85
C ALA A 644 -17.37 2.09 -16.36
N GLY A 645 -18.31 3.02 -16.13
CA GLY A 645 -18.17 4.43 -16.49
C GLY A 645 -16.99 5.08 -15.78
N ASP A 646 -16.89 4.87 -14.46
CA ASP A 646 -15.81 5.38 -13.62
C ASP A 646 -14.46 4.79 -14.06
N PHE A 647 -14.38 3.49 -14.33
CA PHE A 647 -13.16 2.86 -14.84
C PHE A 647 -12.68 3.52 -16.14
N VAL A 648 -13.57 3.68 -17.12
CA VAL A 648 -13.21 4.30 -18.40
C VAL A 648 -12.85 5.77 -18.21
N GLN A 649 -13.60 6.50 -17.40
CA GLN A 649 -13.36 7.91 -17.13
C GLN A 649 -12.03 8.13 -16.41
N ASP A 650 -11.71 7.30 -15.42
CA ASP A 650 -10.45 7.34 -14.69
C ASP A 650 -9.29 6.97 -15.62
N LEU A 651 -9.45 5.94 -16.46
CA LEU A 651 -8.45 5.56 -17.45
C LEU A 651 -8.17 6.70 -18.44
N VAL A 652 -9.22 7.41 -18.87
CA VAL A 652 -9.11 8.59 -19.75
C VAL A 652 -8.47 9.79 -19.03
N ASN A 653 -8.89 10.08 -17.79
CA ASN A 653 -8.41 11.23 -17.03
C ASN A 653 -6.95 11.09 -16.63
N GLN A 654 -6.55 9.86 -16.35
CA GLN A 654 -5.22 9.58 -15.87
C GLN A 654 -4.23 9.41 -17.02
N ILE A 655 -4.64 8.95 -18.20
CA ILE A 655 -3.70 8.75 -19.31
C ILE A 655 -3.66 10.00 -20.19
N PRO A 656 -2.60 10.82 -20.14
CA PRO A 656 -2.61 12.11 -20.81
C PRO A 656 -2.51 11.94 -22.33
N GLY A 657 -3.46 12.54 -23.05
CA GLY A 657 -3.54 12.53 -24.51
C GLY A 657 -4.99 12.64 -25.02
N LYS A 658 -5.19 13.28 -26.17
CA LYS A 658 -6.39 13.06 -27.01
C LYS A 658 -5.93 12.10 -28.10
N PRO A 659 -6.50 10.89 -28.26
CA PRO A 659 -7.92 10.57 -28.08
C PRO A 659 -8.27 9.85 -26.76
N SER A 660 -9.56 9.89 -26.42
CA SER A 660 -10.21 9.04 -25.41
C SER A 660 -9.85 7.57 -25.62
N ALA A 661 -9.61 6.82 -24.54
CA ALA A 661 -9.40 5.38 -24.56
C ALA A 661 -10.45 4.67 -25.42
N THR A 662 -10.01 3.93 -26.44
CA THR A 662 -10.93 3.20 -27.34
C THR A 662 -10.92 1.70 -27.04
N LEU A 663 -12.04 1.04 -27.33
CA LEU A 663 -12.13 -0.42 -27.20
C LEU A 663 -11.20 -1.09 -28.23
N CYS A 664 -10.39 -2.04 -27.78
CA CYS A 664 -9.58 -2.90 -28.63
C CYS A 664 -10.51 -3.84 -29.39
N SER A 665 -10.29 -3.98 -30.70
CA SER A 665 -11.08 -4.89 -31.52
C SER A 665 -10.73 -6.35 -31.20
N GLN A 666 -11.62 -7.28 -31.55
CA GLN A 666 -11.36 -8.71 -31.42
C GLN A 666 -10.14 -9.18 -32.26
N PRO A 667 -9.93 -8.71 -33.51
CA PRO A 667 -8.71 -9.01 -34.26
C PRO A 667 -7.43 -8.52 -33.57
N GLU A 668 -7.42 -7.29 -33.03
CA GLU A 668 -6.25 -6.78 -32.33
C GLU A 668 -6.01 -7.53 -31.02
N ALA A 669 -7.05 -7.83 -30.26
CA ALA A 669 -6.96 -8.66 -29.06
C ALA A 669 -6.34 -10.03 -29.37
N THR A 670 -6.77 -10.66 -30.46
CA THR A 670 -6.20 -11.93 -30.94
C THR A 670 -4.70 -11.79 -31.26
N GLU A 671 -4.28 -10.67 -31.85
CA GLU A 671 -2.86 -10.40 -32.10
C GLU A 671 -2.06 -10.18 -30.81
N VAL A 672 -2.63 -9.54 -29.78
CA VAL A 672 -1.98 -9.41 -28.46
C VAL A 672 -1.80 -10.77 -27.80
N VAL A 673 -2.81 -11.66 -27.88
CA VAL A 673 -2.70 -13.02 -27.33
C VAL A 673 -1.59 -13.81 -28.02
N LYS A 674 -1.53 -13.78 -29.35
CA LYS A 674 -0.40 -14.39 -30.10
C LYS A 674 0.94 -13.77 -29.72
N ALA A 675 0.99 -12.46 -29.52
CA ALA A 675 2.21 -11.78 -29.11
C ALA A 675 2.67 -12.20 -27.71
N ALA A 676 1.73 -12.44 -26.78
CA ALA A 676 2.00 -12.98 -25.46
C ALA A 676 2.54 -14.42 -25.53
N GLU A 677 2.00 -15.26 -26.41
CA GLU A 677 2.52 -16.62 -26.67
C GLU A 677 3.96 -16.58 -27.24
N ILE A 678 4.24 -15.69 -28.20
CA ILE A 678 5.59 -15.49 -28.75
C ILE A 678 6.54 -15.01 -27.65
N TYR A 679 6.11 -14.04 -26.85
CA TYR A 679 6.85 -13.55 -25.70
C TYR A 679 7.19 -14.68 -24.72
N ASN A 680 6.22 -15.53 -24.37
CA ASN A 680 6.47 -16.70 -23.53
C ASN A 680 7.52 -17.64 -24.15
N GLY A 681 7.46 -17.86 -25.46
CA GLY A 681 8.48 -18.62 -26.20
C GLY A 681 9.88 -17.99 -26.12
N HIS A 682 9.97 -16.65 -26.17
CA HIS A 682 11.23 -15.93 -25.97
C HIS A 682 11.78 -16.11 -24.54
N ILE A 683 10.91 -16.07 -23.53
CA ILE A 683 11.28 -16.34 -22.13
C ILE A 683 11.76 -17.79 -21.96
N ASP A 684 11.10 -18.76 -22.59
CA ASP A 684 11.52 -20.16 -22.56
C ASP A 684 12.89 -20.38 -23.20
N ALA A 685 13.14 -19.75 -24.34
CA ALA A 685 14.45 -19.77 -24.98
C ALA A 685 15.52 -19.14 -24.07
N TRP A 686 15.22 -17.99 -23.46
CA TRP A 686 16.11 -17.32 -22.50
C TRP A 686 16.47 -18.23 -21.32
N ILE A 687 15.48 -18.86 -20.68
CA ILE A 687 15.71 -19.72 -19.51
C ILE A 687 16.62 -20.88 -19.89
N LYS A 688 16.37 -21.46 -21.07
CA LYS A 688 17.18 -22.57 -21.59
C LYS A 688 18.63 -22.14 -21.89
N ASP A 689 18.82 -20.97 -22.50
CA ASP A 689 20.14 -20.45 -22.88
C ASP A 689 20.96 -19.99 -21.67
N MET A 690 20.30 -19.45 -20.64
CA MET A 690 20.95 -18.96 -19.43
C MET A 690 21.19 -20.05 -18.38
N ALA A 691 20.46 -21.17 -18.42
CA ALA A 691 20.63 -22.27 -17.46
C ALA A 691 22.11 -22.72 -17.26
N PRO A 692 22.96 -22.85 -18.29
CA PRO A 692 24.38 -23.17 -18.12
C PRO A 692 25.19 -22.07 -17.42
N HIS A 693 24.94 -20.80 -17.75
CA HIS A 693 25.61 -19.66 -17.11
C HIS A 693 25.25 -19.57 -15.62
N ILE A 694 23.97 -19.80 -15.31
CA ILE A 694 23.46 -19.86 -13.95
C ILE A 694 24.12 -21.02 -13.18
N ALA A 695 24.25 -22.19 -13.81
CA ALA A 695 24.95 -23.33 -13.21
C ALA A 695 26.43 -23.02 -12.95
N CYS A 696 27.11 -22.30 -13.85
CA CYS A 696 28.52 -21.92 -13.67
C CYS A 696 28.73 -20.91 -12.53
N ILE A 697 27.86 -19.88 -12.41
CA ILE A 697 27.91 -18.92 -11.28
C ILE A 697 27.73 -19.66 -9.94
N ARG A 698 26.91 -20.72 -9.92
CA ARG A 698 26.72 -21.55 -8.72
C ARG A 698 27.98 -22.34 -8.32
N GLU A 699 28.86 -22.68 -9.26
CA GLU A 699 30.07 -23.45 -8.97
C GLU A 699 31.26 -22.57 -8.56
N SER A 700 31.26 -21.27 -8.87
CA SER A 700 32.38 -20.36 -8.58
C SER A 700 32.34 -19.70 -7.20
N ASP A 701 31.17 -19.66 -6.55
CA ASP A 701 30.97 -18.97 -5.27
C ASP A 701 30.93 -19.93 -4.06
N TRP A 702 31.29 -21.21 -4.26
CA TRP A 702 31.54 -22.24 -3.23
C TRP A 702 32.98 -22.74 -3.30
#